data_AF-A0A842T7M3-F1
#
_entry.id   AF-A0A842T7M3-F1
#
_cell.length_a   1.000
_cell.length_b   1.000
_cell.length_c   1.000
_cell.angle_alpha   90.00
_cell.angle_beta   90.00
_cell.angle_gamma   90.00
#
_symmetry.space_group_name_H-M   'P 1'
#
loop_
_entity.id
_entity.type
_entity.pdbx_description
1 polymer ?
#
loop_
_entity_poly.entity_id
_entity_poly.type
_entity_poly.pdbx_seq_one_letter_code
_entity_poly.pdbx_strand_id
1 'polypeptide(L)'
;MKKIEGSVLVIGGGIAGIQASLDLTELGFNVYLVEKSPSIGGRMAQLDKTFPTNDCSLCILAPKMVEVYRNPNIELLTYHEVEKVSGKAGNFTVTILKKPRYINESKCKGCGDCAAKCPKIEVPNEFDMNLGKRKSIYIPFPQAVPPVYLIDPNLCLKLTKDVCGVCSKVCKAEAIDYDQKPVEFDINVGAIVVATGFDMYGRELSSRWGYRFDNVINALEYERILCASGPFGGHVLRPSDEQEPHKIAFIQCAGSRDLHEGVPYCSSVCCMYTAKEAIITKEHADKSQCFVFRHDLRAYGKDFYEFTQRAQEEYGVTYIQTKISKISENQKTKNLLIHYENLSSSKLETFEADLVVLATPLVPSKGVNELAEILGIELDTYNFFKEDSYFNKSLSSRDGIFLSGFCQGPMDIPETVANASGVASQVATLLNSERFSHIQEKVFEVPEKKVQITDSPRIGVLICHCGINIGKYVDIPKIVEYIKTLPHVIHCEDNLYSCSSDSQERIKELIKEKDLNRFIVASCTPRTHEPLFQETCQEAGLNKYLFEMVNIRDQCSWVHMKEKELATLKATDLIRMAVSKARLLQPQKEETLKIEPAALIIGGGISGITAALNIANQGFKVYLIEKEKELGGLLKDINILYPNNKNSSKFLEENVERVRSNKNIILYLNSKIEEIKGYIGNYEISLCNSNKKIIKFKVGTIIVATGAQEFKPNGIFKYSQKNTRIITQQELEKKLKEKDSHWLNNINRITVILCVNSRQKTGLPYCSNICCSISIKNIALLKELKPELEIIVLYRDMQMAKKKMEDYYRAHRKDAIFLKYDLEKPPKISKLKKLQESYEIEVFDLNLQEIIKFESDLLILSTPLIPSDNVEDLAKMLKVPLDSNGFFLEAHVKLRPLDFATEGIFLCGCAQWPKSIQNSISQAYGAAGRACRFLGMGEITTSGLIGKVITEKCIGCGKCEEICPYNAIELHNETLHFEDISIEIKKSKINSALCKGCGTCAATCPVGAISVKHYDFNQIYEMIDSYLIEKPCLE
;
A
#
# COMPACT_ATOMS: atom_id res chain seq x y z
N MET A 1 4.98 -10.34 40.15
CA MET A 1 4.62 -10.52 38.71
C MET A 1 5.93 -10.56 37.93
N LYS A 2 6.10 -11.46 36.95
CA LYS A 2 7.29 -11.41 36.07
C LYS A 2 7.28 -10.08 35.31
N LYS A 3 8.46 -9.49 35.09
CA LYS A 3 8.65 -8.25 34.33
C LYS A 3 8.07 -8.42 32.91
N ILE A 4 7.34 -7.42 32.41
CA ILE A 4 6.86 -7.41 31.02
C ILE A 4 8.07 -7.05 30.14
N GLU A 5 8.24 -7.76 29.03
CA GLU A 5 9.33 -7.49 28.10
C GLU A 5 8.89 -6.48 27.02
N GLY A 6 9.71 -5.46 26.76
CA GLY A 6 9.43 -4.40 25.78
C GLY A 6 9.83 -4.71 24.34
N SER A 7 10.22 -5.97 24.05
CA SER A 7 10.58 -6.44 22.71
C SER A 7 9.46 -7.26 22.05
N VAL A 8 9.42 -7.26 20.72
CA VAL A 8 8.40 -7.97 19.92
C VAL A 8 9.08 -8.87 18.90
N LEU A 9 8.60 -10.10 18.76
CA LEU A 9 9.00 -10.98 17.66
C LEU A 9 8.02 -10.82 16.49
N VAL A 10 8.54 -10.61 15.28
CA VAL A 10 7.78 -10.64 14.03
C VAL A 10 8.27 -11.82 13.18
N ILE A 11 7.35 -12.71 12.79
CA ILE A 11 7.64 -13.93 12.02
C ILE A 11 7.16 -13.75 10.58
N GLY A 12 8.10 -13.56 9.65
CA GLY A 12 7.86 -13.36 8.22
C GLY A 12 8.18 -11.94 7.76
N GLY A 13 9.19 -11.81 6.91
CA GLY A 13 9.73 -10.58 6.34
C GLY A 13 9.04 -10.11 5.06
N GLY A 14 7.77 -10.45 4.83
CA GLY A 14 6.97 -9.84 3.75
C GLY A 14 6.58 -8.39 4.07
N ILE A 15 5.87 -7.71 3.16
CA ILE A 15 5.40 -6.32 3.38
C ILE A 15 4.62 -6.13 4.70
N ALA A 16 3.87 -7.15 5.12
CA ALA A 16 3.16 -7.15 6.40
C ALA A 16 4.13 -7.06 7.60
N GLY A 17 5.12 -7.96 7.67
CA GLY A 17 6.09 -7.99 8.76
C GLY A 17 7.06 -6.81 8.71
N ILE A 18 7.47 -6.37 7.53
CA ILE A 18 8.25 -5.14 7.32
C ILE A 18 7.51 -3.94 7.91
N GLN A 19 6.25 -3.72 7.50
CA GLN A 19 5.47 -2.58 7.98
C GLN A 19 5.20 -2.67 9.49
N ALA A 20 4.86 -3.85 10.00
CA ALA A 20 4.64 -4.06 11.43
C ALA A 20 5.92 -3.76 12.25
N SER A 21 7.09 -4.21 11.78
CA SER A 21 8.36 -3.97 12.47
C SER A 21 8.70 -2.48 12.52
N LEU A 22 8.57 -1.77 11.40
CA LEU A 22 8.80 -0.33 11.33
C LEU A 22 7.84 0.43 12.28
N ASP A 23 6.54 0.17 12.18
CA ASP A 23 5.55 0.83 13.04
C ASP A 23 5.75 0.52 14.53
N LEU A 24 6.16 -0.70 14.88
CA LEU A 24 6.49 -1.08 16.27
C LEU A 24 7.69 -0.28 16.80
N THR A 25 8.73 -0.09 15.99
CA THR A 25 9.88 0.74 16.40
C THR A 25 9.51 2.21 16.54
N GLU A 26 8.70 2.75 15.63
CA GLU A 26 8.18 4.12 15.73
C GLU A 26 7.25 4.31 16.96
N LEU A 27 6.61 3.24 17.41
CA LEU A 27 5.82 3.20 18.64
C LEU A 27 6.67 3.00 19.90
N GLY A 28 7.98 2.75 19.78
CA GLY A 28 8.91 2.65 20.89
C GLY A 28 9.19 1.22 21.36
N PHE A 29 9.06 0.21 20.51
CA PHE A 29 9.39 -1.18 20.84
C PHE A 29 10.58 -1.71 20.04
N ASN A 30 11.42 -2.49 20.68
CA ASN A 30 12.49 -3.22 20.00
C ASN A 30 11.89 -4.45 19.29
N VAL A 31 12.41 -4.80 18.11
CA VAL A 31 11.84 -5.84 17.26
C VAL A 31 12.89 -6.87 16.85
N TYR A 32 12.56 -8.15 16.97
CA TYR A 32 13.25 -9.24 16.28
C TYR A 32 12.42 -9.62 15.05
N LEU A 33 12.97 -9.46 13.84
CA LEU A 33 12.29 -9.84 12.61
C LEU A 33 12.90 -11.13 12.06
N VAL A 34 12.21 -12.24 12.22
CA VAL A 34 12.63 -13.57 11.73
C VAL A 34 12.07 -13.80 10.33
N GLU A 35 12.95 -14.14 9.39
CA GLU A 35 12.60 -14.51 8.02
C GLU A 35 13.24 -15.85 7.64
N LYS A 36 12.39 -16.77 7.18
CA LYS A 36 12.78 -18.13 6.77
C LYS A 36 13.71 -18.13 5.57
N SER A 37 13.48 -17.21 4.63
CA SER A 37 14.26 -17.05 3.40
C SER A 37 15.53 -16.25 3.65
N PRO A 38 16.51 -16.27 2.72
CA PRO A 38 17.76 -15.52 2.89
C PRO A 38 17.61 -14.00 2.78
N SER A 39 16.42 -13.49 2.43
CA SER A 39 16.11 -12.07 2.28
C SER A 39 14.67 -11.79 2.69
N ILE A 40 14.41 -10.59 3.21
CA ILE A 40 13.06 -10.04 3.36
C ILE A 40 12.51 -9.58 1.99
N GLY A 41 11.24 -9.18 1.95
CA GLY A 41 10.52 -8.66 0.79
C GLY A 41 9.29 -9.49 0.40
N GLY A 42 9.33 -10.80 0.68
CA GLY A 42 8.24 -11.74 0.39
C GLY A 42 7.79 -11.73 -1.08
N ARG A 43 6.51 -12.05 -1.33
CA ARG A 43 5.95 -12.07 -2.69
C ARG A 43 5.94 -10.72 -3.39
N MET A 44 5.89 -9.61 -2.63
CA MET A 44 5.89 -8.25 -3.21
C MET A 44 7.22 -7.94 -3.94
N ALA A 45 8.34 -8.51 -3.48
CA ALA A 45 9.64 -8.37 -4.15
C ALA A 45 9.70 -9.11 -5.50
N GLN A 46 8.84 -10.11 -5.72
CA GLN A 46 8.77 -10.87 -6.97
C GLN A 46 7.91 -10.18 -8.04
N LEU A 47 7.01 -9.27 -7.66
CA LEU A 47 6.12 -8.57 -8.59
C LEU A 47 6.89 -7.52 -9.40
N ASP A 48 6.48 -7.29 -10.65
CA ASP A 48 7.02 -6.18 -11.44
C ASP A 48 6.39 -4.84 -11.04
N LYS A 49 5.08 -4.71 -11.25
CA LYS A 49 4.28 -3.53 -10.84
C LYS A 49 3.16 -3.87 -9.85
N THR A 50 2.57 -2.86 -9.22
CA THR A 50 1.38 -3.02 -8.35
C THR A 50 0.15 -2.28 -8.90
N PHE A 51 -0.98 -2.98 -9.07
CA PHE A 51 -2.28 -2.35 -9.41
C PHE A 51 -2.83 -1.55 -8.25
N PRO A 52 -3.64 -0.48 -8.41
CA PRO A 52 -4.06 0.09 -9.69
C PRO A 52 -3.13 1.22 -10.18
N THR A 53 -2.08 1.55 -9.43
CA THR A 53 -1.18 2.67 -9.75
C THR A 53 -0.15 2.33 -10.81
N ASN A 54 0.13 1.04 -11.02
CA ASN A 54 1.25 0.53 -11.83
C ASN A 54 2.62 0.97 -11.31
N ASP A 55 2.73 1.30 -10.02
CA ASP A 55 4.03 1.58 -9.39
C ASP A 55 4.95 0.36 -9.51
N CYS A 56 6.24 0.60 -9.74
CA CYS A 56 7.27 -0.43 -9.64
C CYS A 56 7.28 -1.01 -8.22
N SER A 57 6.96 -2.31 -8.08
CA SER A 57 6.76 -2.95 -6.78
C SER A 57 8.02 -2.89 -5.92
N LEU A 58 9.15 -3.30 -6.50
CA LEU A 58 10.42 -3.30 -5.79
C LEU A 58 10.92 -1.88 -5.49
N CYS A 59 10.62 -0.91 -6.35
CA CYS A 59 11.03 0.47 -6.13
C CYS A 59 10.33 1.10 -4.91
N ILE A 60 9.10 0.69 -4.61
CA ILE A 60 8.40 1.20 -3.42
C ILE A 60 8.70 0.31 -2.19
N LEU A 61 9.02 -0.98 -2.38
CA LEU A 61 9.33 -1.91 -1.29
C LEU A 61 10.77 -1.80 -0.76
N ALA A 62 11.76 -1.70 -1.66
CA ALA A 62 13.18 -1.72 -1.30
C ALA A 62 13.57 -0.63 -0.29
N PRO A 63 13.07 0.62 -0.36
CA PRO A 63 13.32 1.61 0.68
C PRO A 63 12.91 1.13 2.08
N LYS A 64 11.75 0.47 2.22
CA LYS A 64 11.30 -0.08 3.50
C LYS A 64 12.15 -1.27 3.96
N MET A 65 12.62 -2.10 3.04
CA MET A 65 13.53 -3.20 3.36
C MET A 65 14.86 -2.66 3.90
N VAL A 66 15.42 -1.63 3.26
CA VAL A 66 16.65 -0.98 3.71
C VAL A 66 16.44 -0.27 5.04
N GLU A 67 15.31 0.42 5.21
CA GLU A 67 14.92 1.05 6.48
C GLU A 67 14.91 0.03 7.62
N VAL A 68 14.35 -1.17 7.40
CA VAL A 68 14.41 -2.28 8.37
C VAL A 68 15.85 -2.68 8.68
N TYR A 69 16.68 -2.87 7.65
CA TYR A 69 18.07 -3.31 7.82
C TYR A 69 18.96 -2.29 8.54
N ARG A 70 18.66 -0.99 8.38
CA ARG A 70 19.41 0.12 8.99
C ARG A 70 18.86 0.58 10.34
N ASN A 71 17.75 0.00 10.79
CA ASN A 71 17.12 0.40 12.03
C ASN A 71 17.82 -0.30 13.21
N PRO A 72 18.47 0.43 14.13
CA PRO A 72 19.17 -0.18 15.27
C PRO A 72 18.23 -0.89 16.24
N ASN A 73 16.93 -0.64 16.14
CA ASN A 73 15.89 -1.25 16.98
C ASN A 73 15.21 -2.44 16.31
N ILE A 74 15.69 -2.88 15.14
CA ILE A 74 15.24 -4.10 14.47
C ILE A 74 16.43 -5.05 14.31
N GLU A 75 16.40 -6.16 15.05
CA GLU A 75 17.33 -7.26 14.82
C GLU A 75 16.79 -8.13 13.69
N LEU A 76 17.41 -8.01 12.51
CA LEU A 76 17.00 -8.72 11.31
C LEU A 76 17.62 -10.12 11.24
N LEU A 77 16.81 -11.14 11.49
CA LEU A 77 17.19 -12.55 11.53
C LEU A 77 16.72 -13.27 10.24
N THR A 78 17.47 -13.09 9.14
CA THR A 78 17.18 -13.77 7.85
C THR A 78 17.83 -15.13 7.74
N TYR A 79 17.19 -16.08 7.06
CA TYR A 79 17.57 -17.49 7.05
C TYR A 79 17.49 -18.15 8.44
N HIS A 80 16.53 -17.70 9.25
CA HIS A 80 16.23 -18.21 10.59
C HIS A 80 14.80 -18.76 10.66
N GLU A 81 14.57 -19.72 11.56
CA GLU A 81 13.24 -20.32 11.77
C GLU A 81 12.94 -20.38 13.28
N VAL A 82 11.65 -20.31 13.63
CA VAL A 82 11.20 -20.43 15.03
C VAL A 82 10.92 -21.90 15.31
N GLU A 83 11.61 -22.47 16.30
CA GLU A 83 11.51 -23.90 16.64
C GLU A 83 10.57 -24.14 17.82
N LYS A 84 10.56 -23.23 18.80
CA LYS A 84 9.80 -23.41 20.04
C LYS A 84 9.34 -22.10 20.63
N VAL A 85 8.11 -22.06 21.12
CA VAL A 85 7.57 -20.92 21.88
C VAL A 85 7.00 -21.39 23.21
N SER A 86 7.45 -20.78 24.30
CA SER A 86 6.92 -21.01 25.65
C SER A 86 6.61 -19.69 26.36
N GLY A 87 5.83 -19.73 27.44
CA GLY A 87 5.42 -18.53 28.18
C GLY A 87 4.03 -18.02 27.80
N LYS A 88 3.77 -16.74 28.09
CA LYS A 88 2.45 -16.11 27.95
C LYS A 88 2.60 -14.64 27.56
N ALA A 89 1.49 -14.00 27.17
CA ALA A 89 1.45 -12.57 26.86
C ALA A 89 2.23 -11.72 27.86
N GLY A 90 3.12 -10.88 27.34
CA GLY A 90 4.04 -10.03 28.11
C GLY A 90 5.38 -10.67 28.46
N ASN A 91 5.54 -12.00 28.35
CA ASN A 91 6.81 -12.69 28.63
C ASN A 91 6.84 -14.09 27.97
N PHE A 92 7.17 -14.13 26.69
CA PHE A 92 7.47 -15.34 25.92
C PHE A 92 8.97 -15.58 25.86
N THR A 93 9.36 -16.85 25.82
CA THR A 93 10.71 -17.29 25.48
C THR A 93 10.60 -18.09 24.17
N VAL A 94 11.37 -17.66 23.17
CA VAL A 94 11.33 -18.20 21.80
C VAL A 94 12.70 -18.71 21.40
N THR A 95 12.77 -19.98 21.01
CA THR A 95 13.98 -20.61 20.48
C THR A 95 14.01 -20.44 18.96
N ILE A 96 15.11 -19.88 18.45
CA ILE A 96 15.33 -19.59 17.03
C ILE A 96 16.49 -20.43 16.52
N LEU A 97 16.28 -21.06 15.36
CA LEU A 97 17.31 -21.78 14.61
C LEU A 97 17.89 -20.88 13.51
N LYS A 98 19.19 -20.58 13.61
CA LYS A 98 20.00 -19.98 12.54
C LYS A 98 20.51 -21.07 11.61
N LYS A 99 20.09 -21.08 10.35
CA LYS A 99 20.61 -22.00 9.33
C LYS A 99 21.99 -21.53 8.83
N PRO A 100 22.91 -22.45 8.49
CA PRO A 100 24.24 -22.08 8.00
C PRO A 100 24.15 -21.50 6.59
N ARG A 101 24.59 -20.25 6.41
CA ARG A 101 24.76 -19.63 5.07
C ARG A 101 26.03 -20.12 4.38
N TYR A 102 26.96 -20.69 5.15
CA TYR A 102 28.34 -21.00 4.78
C TYR A 102 29.14 -19.75 4.35
N ILE A 103 28.68 -18.59 4.83
CA ILE A 103 29.26 -17.28 4.59
C ILE A 103 29.18 -16.50 5.90
N ASN A 104 30.29 -15.91 6.31
CA ASN A 104 30.34 -14.96 7.42
C ASN A 104 29.67 -13.65 6.99
N GLU A 105 28.49 -13.41 7.55
CA GLU A 105 27.64 -12.25 7.25
C GLU A 105 28.36 -10.91 7.51
N SER A 106 29.16 -10.79 8.57
CA SER A 106 29.85 -9.54 8.92
C SER A 106 31.03 -9.22 8.00
N LYS A 107 31.55 -10.20 7.27
CA LYS A 107 32.63 -10.02 6.28
C LYS A 107 32.13 -9.90 4.84
N CYS A 108 30.92 -10.39 4.56
CA CYS A 108 30.40 -10.44 3.20
C CYS A 108 30.11 -9.02 2.66
N LYS A 109 30.77 -8.64 1.56
CA LYS A 109 30.53 -7.36 0.89
C LYS A 109 29.40 -7.38 -0.14
N GLY A 110 28.77 -8.53 -0.39
CA GLY A 110 27.74 -8.65 -1.42
C GLY A 110 28.21 -8.47 -2.87
N CYS A 111 29.53 -8.53 -3.16
CA CYS A 111 30.07 -8.18 -4.48
C CYS A 111 29.79 -9.18 -5.63
N GLY A 112 29.50 -10.46 -5.31
CA GLY A 112 29.18 -11.48 -6.31
C GLY A 112 30.36 -12.13 -7.06
N ASP A 113 31.60 -11.72 -6.83
CA ASP A 113 32.80 -12.33 -7.47
C ASP A 113 32.85 -13.85 -7.31
N CYS A 114 32.47 -14.32 -6.12
CA CYS A 114 32.43 -15.74 -5.78
C CYS A 114 31.35 -16.51 -6.55
N ALA A 115 30.20 -15.89 -6.83
CA ALA A 115 29.13 -16.49 -7.62
C ALA A 115 29.50 -16.56 -9.11
N ALA A 116 30.11 -15.50 -9.65
CA ALA A 116 30.56 -15.44 -11.03
C ALA A 116 31.60 -16.53 -11.38
N LYS A 117 32.42 -16.96 -10.41
CA LYS A 117 33.44 -18.00 -10.60
C LYS A 117 33.00 -19.41 -10.17
N CYS A 118 31.75 -19.60 -9.74
CA CYS A 118 31.27 -20.91 -9.32
C CYS A 118 31.19 -21.90 -10.51
N PRO A 119 31.94 -23.02 -10.49
CA PRO A 119 32.02 -23.94 -11.63
C PRO A 119 30.81 -24.87 -11.78
N LYS A 120 29.88 -24.86 -10.81
CA LYS A 120 28.67 -25.69 -10.89
C LYS A 120 27.79 -25.24 -12.07
N ILE A 121 27.19 -26.23 -12.75
CA ILE A 121 26.15 -26.02 -13.77
C ILE A 121 25.00 -25.24 -13.15
N GLU A 122 24.46 -24.30 -13.91
CA GLU A 122 23.30 -23.51 -13.48
C GLU A 122 22.10 -24.40 -13.18
N VAL A 123 21.41 -24.07 -12.09
CA VAL A 123 20.17 -24.72 -11.66
C VAL A 123 19.02 -23.73 -11.72
N PRO A 124 17.75 -24.19 -11.75
CA PRO A 124 16.61 -23.29 -11.70
C PRO A 124 16.64 -22.36 -10.48
N ASN A 125 16.32 -21.08 -10.67
CA ASN A 125 16.22 -20.10 -9.60
C ASN A 125 14.80 -20.08 -9.02
N GLU A 126 14.66 -20.39 -7.74
CA GLU A 126 13.38 -20.46 -7.05
C GLU A 126 12.70 -19.08 -6.96
N PHE A 127 13.47 -17.99 -6.85
CA PHE A 127 12.92 -16.63 -6.84
C PHE A 127 12.28 -16.26 -8.19
N ASP A 128 12.84 -16.78 -9.28
CA ASP A 128 12.30 -16.62 -10.63
C ASP A 128 11.31 -17.72 -11.00
N MET A 129 10.71 -18.39 -10.01
CA MET A 129 9.73 -19.45 -10.20
C MET A 129 10.25 -20.61 -11.08
N ASN A 130 11.57 -20.87 -11.02
CA ASN A 130 12.29 -21.87 -11.81
C ASN A 130 12.41 -21.56 -13.32
N LEU A 131 12.04 -20.35 -13.76
CA LEU A 131 12.29 -19.88 -15.13
C LEU A 131 13.74 -19.40 -15.31
N GLY A 132 14.26 -18.72 -14.29
CA GLY A 132 15.65 -18.23 -14.25
C GLY A 132 16.65 -19.28 -13.82
N LYS A 133 17.93 -18.92 -13.87
CA LYS A 133 19.06 -19.80 -13.53
C LYS A 133 19.92 -19.16 -12.44
N ARG A 134 20.45 -19.98 -11.54
CA ARG A 134 21.42 -19.57 -10.49
C ARG A 134 22.54 -20.60 -10.31
N LYS A 135 23.59 -20.20 -9.60
CA LYS A 135 24.72 -21.06 -9.19
C LYS A 135 24.52 -21.58 -7.76
N SER A 136 25.43 -22.45 -7.28
CA SER A 136 25.41 -22.95 -5.90
C SER A 136 25.61 -21.85 -4.86
N ILE A 137 26.48 -20.88 -5.14
CA ILE A 137 26.60 -19.65 -4.35
C ILE A 137 25.85 -18.54 -5.08
N TYR A 138 24.93 -17.88 -4.39
CA TYR A 138 23.99 -16.94 -5.01
C TYR A 138 23.50 -15.89 -4.02
N ILE A 139 22.81 -14.89 -4.54
CA ILE A 139 21.97 -13.96 -3.80
C ILE A 139 20.53 -14.11 -4.36
N PRO A 140 19.46 -14.07 -3.55
CA PRO A 140 18.11 -14.41 -4.03
C PRO A 140 17.63 -13.54 -5.20
N PHE A 141 17.88 -12.23 -5.13
CA PHE A 141 17.60 -11.24 -6.17
C PHE A 141 18.49 -10.02 -5.95
N PRO A 142 18.65 -9.11 -6.94
CA PRO A 142 19.66 -8.05 -6.87
C PRO A 142 19.50 -7.07 -5.70
N GLN A 143 18.27 -6.75 -5.30
CA GLN A 143 17.96 -5.85 -4.18
C GLN A 143 17.67 -6.61 -2.87
N ALA A 144 18.17 -7.83 -2.73
CA ALA A 144 17.96 -8.63 -1.52
C ALA A 144 18.52 -7.92 -0.28
N VAL A 145 17.78 -8.03 0.83
CA VAL A 145 18.15 -7.45 2.12
C VAL A 145 18.08 -8.55 3.19
N PRO A 146 19.19 -8.83 3.91
CA PRO A 146 20.51 -8.20 3.77
C PRO A 146 21.20 -8.60 2.46
N PRO A 147 22.18 -7.81 1.96
CA PRO A 147 22.93 -8.12 0.74
C PRO A 147 24.02 -9.18 0.94
N VAL A 148 23.63 -10.30 1.54
CA VAL A 148 24.55 -11.38 1.90
C VAL A 148 24.27 -12.60 1.04
N TYR A 149 25.32 -13.09 0.38
CA TYR A 149 25.27 -14.31 -0.40
C TYR A 149 25.03 -15.53 0.51
N LEU A 150 24.65 -16.65 -0.09
CA LEU A 150 24.61 -17.94 0.59
C LEU A 150 25.05 -19.06 -0.34
N ILE A 151 25.49 -20.18 0.25
CA ILE A 151 25.82 -21.41 -0.48
C ILE A 151 24.70 -22.42 -0.25
N ASP A 152 24.17 -22.95 -1.34
CA ASP A 152 23.25 -24.09 -1.32
C ASP A 152 24.03 -25.38 -0.97
N PRO A 153 23.79 -25.97 0.22
CA PRO A 153 24.52 -27.16 0.66
C PRO A 153 24.21 -28.40 -0.18
N ASN A 154 23.04 -28.46 -0.81
CA ASN A 154 22.62 -29.62 -1.59
C ASN A 154 23.25 -29.65 -2.99
N LEU A 155 23.77 -28.50 -3.45
CA LEU A 155 24.33 -28.35 -4.79
C LEU A 155 25.84 -28.13 -4.82
N CYS A 156 26.39 -27.52 -3.76
CA CYS A 156 27.79 -27.14 -3.68
C CYS A 156 28.71 -28.38 -3.73
N LEU A 157 29.64 -28.41 -4.69
CA LEU A 157 30.58 -29.52 -4.87
C LEU A 157 31.58 -29.67 -3.72
N LYS A 158 31.84 -28.59 -2.97
CA LYS A 158 32.68 -28.66 -1.75
C LYS A 158 31.92 -29.30 -0.61
N LEU A 159 30.68 -28.88 -0.35
CA LEU A 159 29.88 -29.42 0.75
C LEU A 159 29.37 -30.86 0.49
N THR A 160 29.07 -31.20 -0.77
CA THR A 160 28.53 -32.53 -1.12
C THR A 160 29.60 -33.59 -1.42
N LYS A 161 30.74 -33.19 -1.98
CA LYS A 161 31.78 -34.11 -2.51
C LYS A 161 33.20 -33.76 -2.08
N ASP A 162 33.41 -32.67 -1.36
CA ASP A 162 34.72 -32.18 -0.91
C ASP A 162 35.76 -31.86 -2.01
N VAL A 163 35.33 -31.64 -3.27
CA VAL A 163 36.24 -31.50 -4.43
C VAL A 163 36.41 -30.07 -4.97
N CYS A 164 35.79 -29.05 -4.37
CA CYS A 164 35.81 -27.67 -4.87
C CYS A 164 36.28 -26.65 -3.81
N GLY A 165 36.49 -25.40 -4.19
CA GLY A 165 36.88 -24.30 -3.29
C GLY A 165 37.11 -22.96 -3.99
N VAL A 166 36.65 -22.82 -5.25
CA VAL A 166 36.94 -21.64 -6.09
C VAL A 166 36.38 -20.36 -5.47
N CYS A 167 35.16 -20.40 -4.94
CA CYS A 167 34.54 -19.24 -4.31
C CYS A 167 35.34 -18.72 -3.10
N SER A 168 35.90 -19.61 -2.28
CA SER A 168 36.78 -19.23 -1.17
C SER A 168 38.07 -18.56 -1.66
N LYS A 169 38.72 -19.11 -2.71
CA LYS A 169 39.96 -18.54 -3.30
C LYS A 169 39.76 -17.15 -3.93
N VAL A 170 38.58 -16.88 -4.46
CA VAL A 170 38.26 -15.60 -5.15
C VAL A 170 37.73 -14.55 -4.17
N CYS A 171 37.18 -14.96 -3.03
CA CYS A 171 36.60 -14.06 -2.05
C CYS A 171 37.69 -13.26 -1.31
N LYS A 172 37.98 -12.05 -1.77
CA LYS A 172 38.94 -11.13 -1.14
C LYS A 172 38.60 -10.76 0.31
N ALA A 173 37.31 -10.81 0.66
CA ALA A 173 36.85 -10.51 2.02
C ALA A 173 36.97 -11.71 2.98
N GLU A 174 37.40 -12.89 2.47
CA GLU A 174 37.54 -14.12 3.27
C GLU A 174 36.27 -14.46 4.05
N ALA A 175 35.12 -14.27 3.40
CA ALA A 175 33.81 -14.48 4.01
C ALA A 175 33.31 -15.92 3.89
N ILE A 176 33.87 -16.76 3.02
CA ILE A 176 33.39 -18.14 2.82
C ILE A 176 33.83 -19.03 3.99
N ASP A 177 32.87 -19.71 4.61
CA ASP A 177 33.10 -20.61 5.75
C ASP A 177 32.25 -21.88 5.58
N TYR A 178 32.87 -22.96 5.10
CA TYR A 178 32.18 -24.23 4.84
C TYR A 178 31.84 -25.02 6.11
N ASP A 179 32.44 -24.68 7.25
CA ASP A 179 32.30 -25.42 8.50
C ASP A 179 31.18 -24.87 9.40
N GLN A 180 30.47 -23.84 8.95
CA GLN A 180 29.29 -23.31 9.65
C GLN A 180 28.26 -24.40 9.94
N LYS A 181 27.80 -24.45 11.19
CA LYS A 181 26.74 -25.35 11.65
C LYS A 181 25.49 -24.55 12.00
N PRO A 182 24.31 -25.18 11.98
CA PRO A 182 23.11 -24.57 12.54
C PRO A 182 23.32 -24.19 14.01
N VAL A 183 22.79 -23.04 14.43
CA VAL A 183 22.91 -22.51 15.80
C VAL A 183 21.52 -22.24 16.34
N GLU A 184 21.22 -22.75 17.53
CA GLU A 184 19.99 -22.43 18.26
C GLU A 184 20.29 -21.42 19.37
N PHE A 185 19.40 -20.46 19.56
CA PHE A 185 19.46 -19.50 20.66
C PHE A 185 18.07 -19.05 21.09
N ASP A 186 17.95 -18.62 22.33
CA ASP A 186 16.69 -18.13 22.91
C ASP A 186 16.64 -16.61 22.94
N ILE A 187 15.47 -16.06 22.62
CA ILE A 187 15.13 -14.65 22.84
C ILE A 187 13.91 -14.54 23.77
N ASN A 188 13.80 -13.43 24.48
CA ASN A 188 12.61 -13.10 25.27
C ASN A 188 11.85 -11.95 24.61
N VAL A 189 10.53 -12.07 24.50
CA VAL A 189 9.66 -11.05 23.88
C VAL A 189 8.34 -10.93 24.60
N GLY A 190 7.75 -9.73 24.59
CA GLY A 190 6.44 -9.46 25.20
C GLY A 190 5.27 -9.89 24.30
N ALA A 191 5.46 -9.83 22.99
CA ALA A 191 4.44 -10.18 22.00
C ALA A 191 5.06 -10.86 20.76
N ILE A 192 4.23 -11.60 20.02
CA ILE A 192 4.59 -12.26 18.76
C ILE A 192 3.62 -11.82 17.67
N VAL A 193 4.12 -11.48 16.49
CA VAL A 193 3.34 -11.14 15.29
C VAL A 193 3.63 -12.16 14.20
N VAL A 194 2.60 -12.82 13.68
CA VAL A 194 2.70 -13.80 12.60
C VAL A 194 2.34 -13.14 11.26
N ALA A 195 3.27 -13.16 10.31
CA ALA A 195 3.18 -12.45 9.03
C ALA A 195 3.73 -13.28 7.85
N THR A 196 3.50 -14.60 7.88
CA THR A 196 4.13 -15.57 6.95
C THR A 196 3.71 -15.47 5.48
N GLY A 197 2.67 -14.70 5.15
CA GLY A 197 2.25 -14.48 3.77
C GLY A 197 1.53 -15.69 3.14
N PHE A 198 1.79 -15.95 1.86
CA PHE A 198 1.10 -16.97 1.07
C PHE A 198 1.99 -17.61 0.00
N ASP A 199 1.55 -18.77 -0.47
CA ASP A 199 2.09 -19.47 -1.65
C ASP A 199 1.07 -19.47 -2.80
N MET A 200 1.58 -19.61 -4.03
CA MET A 200 0.78 -19.72 -5.25
C MET A 200 0.96 -21.11 -5.85
N TYR A 201 -0.15 -21.82 -6.06
CA TYR A 201 -0.13 -23.15 -6.69
C TYR A 201 0.06 -23.07 -8.21
N GLY A 202 0.64 -24.14 -8.77
CA GLY A 202 0.76 -24.34 -10.21
C GLY A 202 0.72 -25.82 -10.54
N ARG A 203 1.77 -26.55 -10.17
CA ARG A 203 1.91 -28.00 -10.45
C ARG A 203 0.90 -28.86 -9.72
N GLU A 204 0.34 -28.34 -8.64
CA GLU A 204 -0.68 -28.98 -7.81
C GLU A 204 -2.07 -29.00 -8.49
N LEU A 205 -2.28 -28.18 -9.54
CA LEU A 205 -3.55 -28.13 -10.26
C LEU A 205 -3.78 -29.38 -11.11
N SER A 206 -5.06 -29.76 -11.26
CA SER A 206 -5.42 -30.89 -12.11
C SER A 206 -5.02 -30.69 -13.57
N SER A 207 -4.87 -31.81 -14.29
CA SER A 207 -4.37 -31.86 -15.67
C SER A 207 -5.22 -31.09 -16.68
N ARG A 208 -6.45 -30.68 -16.33
CA ARG A 208 -7.34 -29.89 -17.20
C ARG A 208 -6.83 -28.47 -17.43
N TRP A 209 -6.05 -27.93 -16.50
CA TRP A 209 -5.48 -26.57 -16.63
C TRP A 209 -4.23 -26.54 -17.50
N GLY A 210 -3.69 -27.69 -17.91
CA GLY A 210 -2.60 -27.74 -18.86
C GLY A 210 -1.24 -27.30 -18.32
N TYR A 211 -1.07 -27.09 -17.01
CA TYR A 211 0.19 -26.59 -16.40
C TYR A 211 1.44 -27.45 -16.66
N ARG A 212 1.27 -28.66 -17.23
CA ARG A 212 2.38 -29.51 -17.71
C ARG A 212 2.98 -29.04 -19.04
N PHE A 213 2.33 -28.12 -19.74
CA PHE A 213 2.79 -27.57 -21.01
C PHE A 213 3.63 -26.33 -20.73
N ASP A 214 4.78 -26.20 -21.41
CA ASP A 214 5.76 -25.16 -21.11
C ASP A 214 5.20 -23.73 -21.25
N ASN A 215 4.25 -23.53 -22.17
CA ASN A 215 3.61 -22.23 -22.41
C ASN A 215 2.38 -21.96 -21.52
N VAL A 216 2.07 -22.84 -20.57
CA VAL A 216 1.07 -22.60 -19.52
C VAL A 216 1.81 -22.27 -18.23
N ILE A 217 1.72 -21.01 -17.82
CA ILE A 217 2.38 -20.49 -16.62
C ILE A 217 1.35 -19.90 -15.66
N ASN A 218 1.70 -19.79 -14.39
CA ASN A 218 0.90 -19.06 -13.41
C ASN A 218 1.23 -17.55 -13.45
N ALA A 219 0.39 -16.77 -12.79
CA ALA A 219 0.53 -15.32 -12.76
C ALA A 219 1.85 -14.85 -12.14
N LEU A 220 2.36 -15.53 -11.11
CA LEU A 220 3.64 -15.14 -10.48
C LEU A 220 4.85 -15.46 -11.36
N GLU A 221 4.81 -16.55 -12.14
CA GLU A 221 5.77 -16.82 -13.21
C GLU A 221 5.75 -15.70 -14.25
N TYR A 222 4.54 -15.25 -14.64
CA TYR A 222 4.39 -14.14 -15.58
C TYR A 222 4.92 -12.82 -15.01
N GLU A 223 4.74 -12.53 -13.71
CA GLU A 223 5.38 -11.39 -13.05
C GLU A 223 6.90 -11.42 -13.17
N ARG A 224 7.52 -12.60 -13.06
CA ARG A 224 8.96 -12.75 -13.26
C ARG A 224 9.36 -12.48 -14.72
N ILE A 225 8.57 -12.92 -15.70
CA ILE A 225 8.77 -12.61 -17.12
C ILE A 225 8.71 -11.10 -17.38
N LEU A 226 7.71 -10.42 -16.83
CA LEU A 226 7.53 -8.97 -16.98
C LEU A 226 8.62 -8.15 -16.28
N CYS A 227 9.21 -8.68 -15.20
CA CYS A 227 10.16 -7.95 -14.39
C CYS A 227 11.50 -7.71 -15.11
N ALA A 228 11.98 -6.46 -15.05
CA ALA A 228 13.28 -6.07 -15.59
C ALA A 228 14.48 -6.82 -14.98
N SER A 229 14.36 -7.28 -13.73
CA SER A 229 15.36 -8.11 -13.05
C SER A 229 15.06 -9.61 -13.12
N GLY A 230 14.05 -9.99 -13.90
CA GLY A 230 13.64 -11.37 -14.11
C GLY A 230 14.43 -12.09 -15.20
N PRO A 231 14.11 -13.36 -15.45
CA PRO A 231 14.88 -14.26 -16.31
C PRO A 231 15.02 -13.78 -17.77
N PHE A 232 14.02 -13.05 -18.28
CA PHE A 232 13.99 -12.55 -19.65
C PHE A 232 14.20 -11.04 -19.74
N GLY A 233 14.71 -10.40 -18.67
CA GLY A 233 15.03 -8.96 -18.68
C GLY A 233 13.83 -8.03 -18.92
N GLY A 234 12.61 -8.50 -18.64
CA GLY A 234 11.35 -7.79 -18.88
C GLY A 234 10.76 -7.97 -20.29
N HIS A 235 11.37 -8.80 -21.14
CA HIS A 235 10.81 -9.16 -22.45
C HIS A 235 9.76 -10.26 -22.30
N VAL A 236 8.59 -10.06 -22.93
CA VAL A 236 7.48 -11.03 -22.88
C VAL A 236 7.77 -12.18 -23.84
N LEU A 237 8.38 -13.25 -23.34
CA LEU A 237 8.79 -14.40 -24.16
C LEU A 237 8.09 -15.69 -23.71
N ARG A 238 7.79 -16.58 -24.67
CA ARG A 238 7.28 -17.93 -24.43
C ARG A 238 8.37 -18.80 -23.77
N PRO A 239 8.08 -19.52 -22.68
CA PRO A 239 9.06 -20.41 -22.07
C PRO A 239 9.55 -21.56 -22.97
N SER A 240 8.75 -22.00 -23.96
CA SER A 240 9.13 -23.14 -24.82
C SER A 240 10.25 -22.87 -25.82
N ASP A 241 10.30 -21.64 -26.34
CA ASP A 241 11.04 -21.28 -27.57
C ASP A 241 11.54 -19.83 -27.58
N GLU A 242 11.33 -19.10 -26.49
CA GLU A 242 11.76 -17.71 -26.28
C GLU A 242 11.28 -16.74 -27.38
N GLN A 243 10.16 -17.05 -28.03
CA GLN A 243 9.51 -16.17 -29.01
C GLN A 243 8.49 -15.25 -28.34
N GLU A 244 8.34 -14.04 -28.87
CA GLU A 244 7.31 -13.10 -28.41
C GLU A 244 5.89 -13.62 -28.79
N PRO A 245 4.97 -13.80 -27.84
CA PRO A 245 3.64 -14.32 -28.12
C PRO A 245 2.74 -13.26 -28.75
N HIS A 246 2.03 -13.61 -29.83
CA HIS A 246 1.07 -12.72 -30.47
C HIS A 246 -0.28 -12.73 -29.74
N LYS A 247 -0.75 -13.89 -29.26
CA LYS A 247 -2.00 -14.04 -28.50
C LYS A 247 -1.71 -14.59 -27.10
N ILE A 248 -2.05 -13.82 -26.08
CA ILE A 248 -1.93 -14.22 -24.67
C ILE A 248 -3.32 -14.35 -24.06
N ALA A 249 -3.60 -15.50 -23.46
CA ALA A 249 -4.85 -15.78 -22.78
C ALA A 249 -4.63 -15.85 -21.26
N PHE A 250 -5.28 -14.95 -20.53
CA PHE A 250 -5.32 -14.94 -19.07
C PHE A 250 -6.57 -15.66 -18.58
N ILE A 251 -6.41 -16.68 -17.75
CA ILE A 251 -7.51 -17.49 -17.24
C ILE A 251 -7.78 -17.17 -15.77
N GLN A 252 -8.91 -16.53 -15.50
CA GLN A 252 -9.32 -16.20 -14.13
C GLN A 252 -9.79 -17.42 -13.36
N CYS A 253 -9.58 -17.38 -12.05
CA CYS A 253 -10.07 -18.40 -11.10
C CYS A 253 -9.61 -19.82 -11.47
N ALA A 254 -8.41 -19.96 -12.06
CA ALA A 254 -7.85 -21.27 -12.38
C ALA A 254 -7.62 -22.04 -11.06
N GLY A 255 -8.52 -22.96 -10.74
CA GLY A 255 -8.56 -23.71 -9.48
C GLY A 255 -8.96 -22.95 -8.22
N SER A 256 -9.30 -21.65 -8.29
CA SER A 256 -9.92 -20.92 -7.18
C SER A 256 -11.42 -20.88 -7.35
N ARG A 257 -12.18 -20.80 -6.25
CA ARG A 257 -13.66 -20.93 -6.28
C ARG A 257 -14.10 -22.24 -6.95
N ASP A 258 -13.26 -23.27 -6.84
CA ASP A 258 -13.47 -24.56 -7.47
C ASP A 258 -13.46 -25.66 -6.40
N LEU A 259 -14.58 -26.36 -6.27
CA LEU A 259 -14.75 -27.43 -5.29
C LEU A 259 -13.93 -28.67 -5.66
N HIS A 260 -13.61 -28.88 -6.93
CA HIS A 260 -12.84 -30.05 -7.39
C HIS A 260 -11.34 -29.93 -7.11
N GLU A 261 -10.81 -28.70 -7.00
CA GLU A 261 -9.38 -28.43 -6.75
C GLU A 261 -9.09 -28.20 -5.25
N GLY A 262 -10.10 -28.28 -4.38
CA GLY A 262 -9.91 -28.11 -2.94
C GLY A 262 -9.71 -26.66 -2.48
N VAL A 263 -9.83 -25.66 -3.38
CA VAL A 263 -9.75 -24.23 -3.04
C VAL A 263 -11.09 -23.53 -3.35
N PRO A 264 -12.08 -23.67 -2.46
CA PRO A 264 -13.46 -23.26 -2.74
C PRO A 264 -13.70 -21.77 -2.49
N TYR A 265 -12.66 -20.97 -2.25
CA TYR A 265 -12.73 -19.54 -1.94
C TYR A 265 -12.11 -18.67 -3.03
N CYS A 266 -12.34 -17.35 -2.92
CA CYS A 266 -11.76 -16.36 -3.80
C CYS A 266 -10.45 -15.78 -3.26
N SER A 267 -9.39 -15.86 -4.06
CA SER A 267 -8.07 -15.28 -3.80
C SER A 267 -8.01 -13.75 -3.85
N SER A 268 -9.13 -13.08 -4.16
CA SER A 268 -9.39 -11.64 -3.97
C SER A 268 -8.52 -10.62 -4.72
N VAL A 269 -7.37 -11.01 -5.29
CA VAL A 269 -6.47 -10.12 -6.03
C VAL A 269 -6.32 -10.47 -7.51
N CYS A 270 -6.79 -11.66 -7.91
CA CYS A 270 -6.58 -12.23 -9.25
C CYS A 270 -7.14 -11.42 -10.41
N CYS A 271 -8.35 -10.88 -10.26
CA CYS A 271 -8.92 -10.03 -11.29
C CYS A 271 -8.08 -8.77 -11.52
N MET A 272 -7.42 -8.27 -10.47
CA MET A 272 -6.68 -7.01 -10.52
C MET A 272 -5.25 -7.20 -11.00
N TYR A 273 -4.52 -8.22 -10.52
CA TYR A 273 -3.18 -8.47 -11.07
C TYR A 273 -3.25 -8.87 -12.54
N THR A 274 -4.31 -9.55 -13.01
CA THR A 274 -4.44 -9.85 -14.45
C THR A 274 -4.72 -8.61 -15.28
N ALA A 275 -5.58 -7.70 -14.81
CA ALA A 275 -5.78 -6.42 -15.50
C ALA A 275 -4.45 -5.66 -15.62
N LYS A 276 -3.64 -5.71 -14.57
CA LYS A 276 -2.31 -5.09 -14.52
C LYS A 276 -1.33 -5.78 -15.45
N GLU A 277 -1.18 -7.10 -15.35
CA GLU A 277 -0.34 -7.90 -16.23
C GLU A 277 -0.67 -7.62 -17.69
N ALA A 278 -1.94 -7.66 -18.07
CA ALA A 278 -2.37 -7.37 -19.44
C ALA A 278 -2.02 -5.93 -19.90
N ILE A 279 -2.14 -4.93 -19.01
CA ILE A 279 -1.71 -3.55 -19.31
C ILE A 279 -0.18 -3.50 -19.53
N ILE A 280 0.61 -4.08 -18.61
CA ILE A 280 2.07 -4.08 -18.70
C ILE A 280 2.55 -4.88 -19.92
N THR A 281 1.87 -5.97 -20.29
CA THR A 281 2.11 -6.68 -21.55
C THR A 281 2.00 -5.73 -22.73
N LYS A 282 0.95 -4.91 -22.81
CA LYS A 282 0.76 -3.95 -23.91
C LYS A 282 1.80 -2.83 -23.93
N GLU A 283 2.44 -2.54 -22.79
CA GLU A 283 3.56 -1.60 -22.70
C GLU A 283 4.89 -2.24 -23.13
N HIS A 284 5.11 -3.52 -22.81
CA HIS A 284 6.36 -4.24 -23.09
C HIS A 284 6.40 -4.89 -24.49
N ALA A 285 5.24 -5.36 -24.98
CA ALA A 285 5.01 -6.05 -26.24
C ALA A 285 3.72 -5.53 -26.89
N ASP A 286 3.82 -4.37 -27.55
CA ASP A 286 2.67 -3.60 -28.06
C ASP A 286 1.84 -4.35 -29.11
N LYS A 287 2.47 -5.25 -29.87
CA LYS A 287 1.85 -6.12 -30.88
C LYS A 287 1.05 -7.29 -30.28
N SER A 288 1.30 -7.68 -29.04
CA SER A 288 0.56 -8.78 -28.40
C SER A 288 -0.90 -8.42 -28.15
N GLN A 289 -1.79 -9.38 -28.34
CA GLN A 289 -3.22 -9.30 -28.05
C GLN A 289 -3.52 -10.04 -26.74
N CYS A 290 -4.18 -9.36 -25.81
CA CYS A 290 -4.50 -9.91 -24.49
C CYS A 290 -6.00 -10.24 -24.38
N PHE A 291 -6.30 -11.48 -23.99
CA PHE A 291 -7.65 -12.00 -23.80
C PHE A 291 -7.82 -12.50 -22.37
N VAL A 292 -8.81 -12.01 -21.64
CA VAL A 292 -9.08 -12.38 -20.24
C VAL A 292 -10.35 -13.19 -20.16
N PHE A 293 -10.23 -14.49 -19.89
CA PHE A 293 -11.34 -15.41 -19.70
C PHE A 293 -11.77 -15.39 -18.23
N ARG A 294 -13.03 -15.02 -17.95
CA ARG A 294 -13.52 -14.82 -16.57
C ARG A 294 -14.95 -15.29 -16.32
N HIS A 295 -15.23 -15.60 -15.06
CA HIS A 295 -16.57 -15.90 -14.56
C HIS A 295 -17.28 -14.62 -14.10
N ASP A 296 -16.73 -13.99 -13.06
CA ASP A 296 -17.12 -12.70 -12.50
C ASP A 296 -15.90 -11.79 -12.46
N LEU A 297 -16.09 -10.48 -12.59
CA LEU A 297 -15.07 -9.51 -12.21
C LEU A 297 -15.23 -9.10 -10.74
N ARG A 298 -14.19 -9.30 -9.93
CA ARG A 298 -14.14 -8.89 -8.51
C ARG A 298 -13.18 -7.73 -8.30
N ALA A 299 -13.70 -6.52 -8.51
CA ALA A 299 -12.97 -5.26 -8.45
C ALA A 299 -13.56 -4.37 -7.35
N TYR A 300 -13.25 -4.70 -6.09
CA TYR A 300 -13.93 -4.15 -4.91
C TYR A 300 -13.16 -3.06 -4.15
N GLY A 301 -11.89 -2.82 -4.50
CA GLY A 301 -11.06 -1.78 -3.91
C GLY A 301 -11.28 -0.40 -4.53
N LYS A 302 -10.66 0.63 -3.95
CA LYS A 302 -10.62 1.98 -4.51
C LYS A 302 -9.95 1.96 -5.88
N ASP A 303 -10.60 2.57 -6.87
CA ASP A 303 -10.19 2.64 -8.28
C ASP A 303 -10.03 1.30 -9.01
N PHE A 304 -10.47 0.17 -8.41
CA PHE A 304 -10.26 -1.15 -9.01
C PHE A 304 -11.13 -1.36 -10.25
N TYR A 305 -12.40 -0.93 -10.21
CA TYR A 305 -13.29 -1.13 -11.35
C TYR A 305 -12.83 -0.26 -12.52
N GLU A 306 -12.51 1.00 -12.24
CA GLU A 306 -11.97 1.97 -13.18
C GLU A 306 -10.68 1.46 -13.84
N PHE A 307 -9.77 0.86 -13.06
CA PHE A 307 -8.56 0.25 -13.60
C PHE A 307 -8.84 -0.88 -14.60
N THR A 308 -9.90 -1.67 -14.38
CA THR A 308 -10.31 -2.71 -15.34
C THR A 308 -10.99 -2.13 -16.58
N GLN A 309 -11.67 -0.97 -16.46
CA GLN A 309 -12.18 -0.24 -17.62
C GLN A 309 -11.01 0.33 -18.42
N ARG A 310 -9.99 0.89 -17.76
CA ARG A 310 -8.77 1.36 -18.40
C ARG A 310 -8.09 0.28 -19.24
N ALA A 311 -7.96 -0.94 -18.71
CA ALA A 311 -7.42 -2.07 -19.45
C ALA A 311 -8.18 -2.35 -20.76
N GLN A 312 -9.51 -2.23 -20.74
CA GLN A 312 -10.37 -2.47 -21.91
C GLN A 312 -10.32 -1.30 -22.90
N GLU A 313 -10.50 -0.08 -22.42
CA GLU A 313 -10.73 1.10 -23.26
C GLU A 313 -9.44 1.71 -23.80
N GLU A 314 -8.37 1.78 -22.99
CA GLU A 314 -7.11 2.43 -23.38
C GLU A 314 -6.10 1.42 -23.95
N TYR A 315 -6.12 0.17 -23.48
CA TYR A 315 -5.13 -0.85 -23.85
C TYR A 315 -5.70 -1.99 -24.73
N GLY A 316 -7.01 -1.96 -25.03
CA GLY A 316 -7.65 -2.92 -25.94
C GLY A 316 -7.68 -4.36 -25.43
N VAL A 317 -7.62 -4.57 -24.11
CA VAL A 317 -7.70 -5.92 -23.51
C VAL A 317 -9.12 -6.45 -23.65
N THR A 318 -9.27 -7.63 -24.25
CA THR A 318 -10.59 -8.25 -24.48
C THR A 318 -10.98 -9.12 -23.30
N TYR A 319 -12.16 -8.92 -22.73
CA TYR A 319 -12.69 -9.76 -21.64
C TYR A 319 -13.79 -10.68 -22.17
N ILE A 320 -13.64 -11.98 -21.96
CA ILE A 320 -14.57 -13.01 -22.41
C ILE A 320 -15.18 -13.66 -21.17
N GLN A 321 -16.51 -13.59 -21.07
CA GLN A 321 -17.22 -14.23 -19.97
C GLN A 321 -17.53 -15.68 -20.28
N THR A 322 -16.91 -16.61 -19.55
CA THR A 322 -17.07 -18.05 -19.76
C THR A 322 -16.44 -18.88 -18.63
N LYS A 323 -16.67 -20.19 -18.65
CA LYS A 323 -15.92 -21.19 -17.89
C LYS A 323 -15.03 -22.00 -18.83
N ILE A 324 -13.80 -22.27 -18.38
CA ILE A 324 -12.88 -23.13 -19.12
C ILE A 324 -13.15 -24.60 -18.78
N SER A 325 -13.27 -25.42 -19.81
CA SER A 325 -13.41 -26.87 -19.70
C SER A 325 -12.06 -27.56 -19.55
N LYS A 326 -11.16 -27.34 -20.52
CA LYS A 326 -9.80 -27.88 -20.53
C LYS A 326 -8.86 -27.06 -21.42
N ILE A 327 -7.56 -27.21 -21.18
CA ILE A 327 -6.48 -26.71 -22.03
C ILE A 327 -5.70 -27.90 -22.59
N SER A 328 -5.42 -27.88 -23.89
CA SER A 328 -4.62 -28.88 -24.60
C SER A 328 -3.56 -28.19 -25.47
N GLU A 329 -2.47 -28.88 -25.83
CA GLU A 329 -1.38 -28.34 -26.65
C GLU A 329 -1.44 -28.87 -28.09
N ASN A 330 -1.19 -28.01 -29.08
CA ASN A 330 -0.86 -28.41 -30.43
C ASN A 330 0.61 -28.87 -30.49
N GLN A 331 0.83 -30.16 -30.72
CA GLN A 331 2.17 -30.76 -30.67
C GLN A 331 3.18 -30.19 -31.68
N LYS A 332 2.72 -29.57 -32.77
CA LYS A 332 3.61 -29.00 -33.81
C LYS A 332 4.06 -27.58 -33.47
N THR A 333 3.14 -26.73 -33.04
CA THR A 333 3.40 -25.29 -32.81
C THR A 333 3.68 -24.96 -31.35
N LYS A 334 3.38 -25.89 -30.43
CA LYS A 334 3.38 -25.66 -28.98
C LYS A 334 2.37 -24.59 -28.52
N ASN A 335 1.43 -24.23 -29.40
CA ASN A 335 0.32 -23.35 -29.06
C ASN A 335 -0.74 -24.09 -28.25
N LEU A 336 -1.55 -23.33 -27.53
CA LEU A 336 -2.50 -23.81 -26.54
C LEU A 336 -3.92 -23.63 -27.03
N LEU A 337 -4.68 -24.72 -27.00
CA LEU A 337 -6.09 -24.80 -27.38
C LEU A 337 -6.94 -24.79 -26.10
N ILE A 338 -7.65 -23.69 -25.91
CA ILE A 338 -8.50 -23.42 -24.75
C ILE A 338 -9.94 -23.75 -25.12
N HIS A 339 -10.51 -24.76 -24.47
CA HIS A 339 -11.88 -25.21 -24.71
C HIS A 339 -12.82 -24.55 -23.71
N TYR A 340 -13.82 -23.81 -24.20
CA TYR A 340 -14.73 -23.03 -23.36
C TYR A 340 -16.14 -22.98 -23.94
N GLU A 341 -17.11 -22.62 -23.10
CA GLU A 341 -18.51 -22.43 -23.52
C GLU A 341 -18.74 -20.97 -23.89
N ASN A 342 -19.10 -20.68 -25.14
CA ASN A 342 -19.48 -19.34 -25.55
C ASN A 342 -20.93 -19.08 -25.10
N LEU A 343 -21.10 -18.22 -24.10
CA LEU A 343 -22.41 -17.91 -23.50
C LEU A 343 -23.37 -17.24 -24.49
N SER A 344 -22.86 -16.53 -25.51
CA SER A 344 -23.71 -15.88 -26.51
C SER A 344 -24.26 -16.85 -27.54
N SER A 345 -23.49 -17.89 -27.90
CA SER A 345 -23.90 -18.90 -28.89
C SER A 345 -24.40 -20.21 -28.26
N SER A 346 -24.20 -20.40 -26.95
CA SER A 346 -24.41 -21.66 -26.23
C SER A 346 -23.68 -22.85 -26.86
N LYS A 347 -22.53 -22.61 -27.51
CA LYS A 347 -21.70 -23.65 -28.15
C LYS A 347 -20.35 -23.76 -27.46
N LEU A 348 -19.80 -24.98 -27.46
CA LEU A 348 -18.41 -25.21 -27.12
C LEU A 348 -17.53 -24.71 -28.26
N GLU A 349 -16.60 -23.81 -27.92
CA GLU A 349 -15.65 -23.22 -28.84
C GLU A 349 -14.21 -23.48 -28.38
N THR A 350 -13.29 -23.33 -29.31
CA THR A 350 -11.85 -23.48 -29.06
C THR A 350 -11.14 -22.19 -29.44
N PHE A 351 -10.35 -21.65 -28.51
CA PHE A 351 -9.48 -20.51 -28.74
C PHE A 351 -8.02 -20.96 -28.77
N GLU A 352 -7.27 -20.57 -29.79
CA GLU A 352 -5.83 -20.82 -29.87
C GLU A 352 -5.03 -19.61 -29.37
N ALA A 353 -4.14 -19.85 -28.40
CA ALA A 353 -3.24 -18.87 -27.80
C ALA A 353 -1.78 -19.33 -27.89
N ASP A 354 -0.85 -18.39 -27.96
CA ASP A 354 0.59 -18.68 -27.96
C ASP A 354 1.11 -18.88 -26.52
N LEU A 355 0.51 -18.17 -25.55
CA LEU A 355 0.83 -18.23 -24.13
C LEU A 355 -0.45 -18.20 -23.29
N VAL A 356 -0.52 -19.03 -22.25
CA VAL A 356 -1.62 -19.02 -21.27
C VAL A 356 -1.07 -18.66 -19.89
N VAL A 357 -1.67 -17.64 -19.28
CA VAL A 357 -1.37 -17.20 -17.90
C VAL A 357 -2.53 -17.57 -16.99
N LEU A 358 -2.29 -18.46 -16.05
CA LEU A 358 -3.27 -18.93 -15.08
C LEU A 358 -3.28 -18.04 -13.84
N ALA A 359 -4.44 -17.49 -13.52
CA ALA A 359 -4.65 -16.84 -12.24
C ALA A 359 -5.00 -17.90 -11.18
N THR A 360 -3.95 -18.54 -10.65
CA THR A 360 -4.04 -19.70 -9.76
C THR A 360 -4.37 -19.35 -8.30
N PRO A 361 -4.68 -20.33 -7.44
CA PRO A 361 -5.07 -20.06 -6.06
C PRO A 361 -3.91 -19.57 -5.20
N LEU A 362 -4.26 -18.66 -4.28
CA LEU A 362 -3.36 -18.17 -3.24
C LEU A 362 -3.71 -18.86 -1.92
N VAL A 363 -2.77 -19.62 -1.39
CA VAL A 363 -2.96 -20.56 -0.28
C VAL A 363 -2.04 -20.22 0.90
N PRO A 364 -2.25 -20.79 2.10
CA PRO A 364 -1.31 -20.65 3.21
C PRO A 364 0.11 -21.07 2.80
N SER A 365 1.11 -20.39 3.34
CA SER A 365 2.51 -20.71 3.05
C SER A 365 2.88 -22.11 3.56
N LYS A 366 3.84 -22.77 2.93
CA LYS A 366 4.41 -24.03 3.42
C LYS A 366 4.94 -23.88 4.85
N GLY A 367 4.67 -24.87 5.70
CA GLY A 367 5.06 -24.88 7.12
C GLY A 367 4.08 -24.21 8.08
N VAL A 368 2.92 -23.72 7.61
CA VAL A 368 1.91 -23.09 8.49
C VAL A 368 1.39 -24.03 9.57
N ASN A 369 1.18 -25.32 9.27
CA ASN A 369 0.70 -26.30 10.24
C ASN A 369 1.71 -26.48 11.40
N GLU A 370 2.98 -26.71 11.06
CA GLU A 370 4.07 -26.87 12.03
C GLU A 370 4.21 -25.60 12.88
N LEU A 371 4.18 -24.42 12.26
CA LEU A 371 4.27 -23.15 12.99
C LEU A 371 3.06 -22.93 13.92
N ALA A 372 1.85 -23.32 13.50
CA ALA A 372 0.67 -23.23 14.34
C ALA A 372 0.78 -24.09 15.61
N GLU A 373 1.34 -25.29 15.48
CA GLU A 373 1.64 -26.18 16.61
C GLU A 373 2.69 -25.57 17.54
N ILE A 374 3.79 -25.04 16.99
CA ILE A 374 4.86 -24.37 17.75
C ILE A 374 4.32 -23.17 18.54
N LEU A 375 3.43 -22.37 17.93
CA LEU A 375 2.82 -21.19 18.53
C LEU A 375 1.63 -21.54 19.43
N GLY A 376 1.07 -22.73 19.34
CA GLY A 376 -0.16 -23.12 20.04
C GLY A 376 -1.36 -22.27 19.64
N ILE A 377 -1.54 -22.03 18.34
CA ILE A 377 -2.68 -21.26 17.78
C ILE A 377 -3.47 -22.08 16.78
N GLU A 378 -4.75 -21.76 16.62
CA GLU A 378 -5.65 -22.51 15.75
C GLU A 378 -5.54 -22.09 14.27
N LEU A 379 -5.82 -23.05 13.39
CA LEU A 379 -6.04 -22.82 11.97
C LEU A 379 -7.53 -22.86 11.63
N ASP A 380 -7.93 -22.14 10.58
CA ASP A 380 -9.28 -22.20 10.06
C ASP A 380 -9.49 -23.42 9.13
N THR A 381 -10.70 -23.58 8.61
CA THR A 381 -11.06 -24.70 7.72
C THR A 381 -10.28 -24.74 6.40
N TYR A 382 -9.49 -23.71 6.11
CA TYR A 382 -8.67 -23.56 4.91
C TYR A 382 -7.18 -23.53 5.24
N ASN A 383 -6.79 -23.92 6.46
CA ASN A 383 -5.42 -23.95 6.97
C ASN A 383 -4.72 -22.57 7.06
N PHE A 384 -5.47 -21.47 7.08
CA PHE A 384 -4.90 -20.17 7.46
C PHE A 384 -4.96 -20.00 8.97
N PHE A 385 -4.14 -19.11 9.54
CA PHE A 385 -4.25 -18.78 10.95
C PHE A 385 -5.62 -18.19 11.26
N LYS A 386 -6.29 -18.75 12.27
CA LYS A 386 -7.65 -18.39 12.65
C LYS A 386 -7.63 -17.16 13.55
N GLU A 387 -8.38 -16.14 13.14
CA GLU A 387 -8.65 -14.99 14.00
C GLU A 387 -9.60 -15.34 15.16
N ASP A 388 -9.40 -14.74 16.33
CA ASP A 388 -10.32 -14.87 17.48
C ASP A 388 -11.71 -14.30 17.15
N SER A 389 -11.75 -13.20 16.40
CA SER A 389 -12.99 -12.54 15.99
C SER A 389 -12.94 -12.09 14.54
N TYR A 390 -14.02 -12.35 13.80
CA TYR A 390 -14.15 -11.87 12.42
C TYR A 390 -13.96 -10.35 12.32
N PHE A 391 -14.44 -9.55 13.28
CA PHE A 391 -14.33 -8.08 13.18
C PHE A 391 -12.96 -7.55 13.60
N ASN A 392 -12.20 -8.29 14.41
CA ASN A 392 -10.84 -7.94 14.82
C ASN A 392 -9.87 -9.05 14.40
N LYS A 393 -9.36 -8.96 13.17
CA LYS A 393 -8.50 -10.00 12.61
C LYS A 393 -7.06 -9.99 13.14
N SER A 394 -6.69 -8.99 13.93
CA SER A 394 -5.33 -8.86 14.45
C SER A 394 -5.02 -9.87 15.56
N LEU A 395 -6.03 -10.46 16.21
CA LEU A 395 -5.86 -11.37 17.34
C LEU A 395 -5.92 -12.82 16.89
N SER A 396 -4.97 -13.63 17.37
CA SER A 396 -5.03 -15.10 17.24
C SER A 396 -5.84 -15.72 18.39
N SER A 397 -5.98 -17.05 18.39
CA SER A 397 -6.59 -17.80 19.49
C SER A 397 -5.76 -17.85 20.79
N ARG A 398 -4.54 -17.28 20.81
CA ARG A 398 -3.67 -17.23 22.00
C ARG A 398 -3.27 -15.78 22.30
N ASP A 399 -3.57 -15.33 23.51
CA ASP A 399 -3.24 -13.99 23.99
C ASP A 399 -1.74 -13.68 23.85
N GLY A 400 -1.43 -12.47 23.36
CA GLY A 400 -0.06 -12.02 23.10
C GLY A 400 0.51 -12.45 21.76
N ILE A 401 -0.20 -13.28 20.98
CA ILE A 401 0.13 -13.63 19.60
C ILE A 401 -0.87 -12.98 18.64
N PHE A 402 -0.35 -12.19 17.70
CA PHE A 402 -1.11 -11.39 16.75
C PHE A 402 -0.89 -11.89 15.33
N LEU A 403 -1.88 -11.67 14.45
CA LEU A 403 -1.83 -12.07 13.05
C LEU A 403 -1.78 -10.83 12.17
N SER A 404 -0.94 -10.83 11.13
CA SER A 404 -0.75 -9.70 10.22
C SER A 404 -0.69 -10.13 8.74
N GLY A 405 -1.47 -9.45 7.91
CA GLY A 405 -1.48 -9.65 6.46
C GLY A 405 -2.05 -10.99 6.00
N PHE A 406 -1.61 -11.44 4.83
CA PHE A 406 -2.20 -12.57 4.09
C PHE A 406 -2.23 -13.90 4.86
N CYS A 407 -1.46 -14.05 5.93
CA CYS A 407 -1.45 -15.27 6.76
C CYS A 407 -2.85 -15.60 7.36
N GLN A 408 -3.75 -14.60 7.44
CA GLN A 408 -5.14 -14.74 7.87
C GLN A 408 -6.10 -15.07 6.71
N GLY A 409 -5.65 -14.97 5.47
CA GLY A 409 -6.43 -15.11 4.25
C GLY A 409 -6.25 -13.97 3.24
N PRO A 410 -6.91 -14.06 2.07
CA PRO A 410 -6.62 -13.17 0.95
C PRO A 410 -6.84 -11.68 1.22
N MET A 411 -5.79 -10.89 0.97
CA MET A 411 -5.74 -9.43 1.08
C MET A 411 -4.84 -8.85 0.00
N ASP A 412 -5.10 -7.62 -0.43
CA ASP A 412 -4.17 -6.88 -1.28
C ASP A 412 -3.11 -6.14 -0.46
N ILE A 413 -2.16 -5.49 -1.13
CA ILE A 413 -1.07 -4.72 -0.49
C ILE A 413 -1.60 -3.61 0.44
N PRO A 414 -2.51 -2.71 0.03
CA PRO A 414 -2.94 -1.61 0.90
C PRO A 414 -3.74 -2.09 2.11
N GLU A 415 -4.58 -3.13 1.96
CA GLU A 415 -5.23 -3.76 3.10
C GLU A 415 -4.20 -4.39 4.04
N THR A 416 -3.17 -5.05 3.49
CA THR A 416 -2.08 -5.65 4.26
C THR A 416 -1.27 -4.61 5.05
N VAL A 417 -0.90 -3.50 4.42
CA VAL A 417 -0.16 -2.40 5.06
C VAL A 417 -0.99 -1.77 6.18
N ALA A 418 -2.26 -1.46 5.91
CA ALA A 418 -3.15 -0.92 6.94
C ALA A 418 -3.38 -1.90 8.10
N ASN A 419 -3.49 -3.20 7.80
CA ASN A 419 -3.60 -4.25 8.82
C ASN A 419 -2.33 -4.37 9.66
N ALA A 420 -1.14 -4.30 9.06
CA ALA A 420 0.13 -4.33 9.77
C ALA A 420 0.28 -3.18 10.77
N SER A 421 -0.05 -1.95 10.35
CA SER A 421 -0.10 -0.80 11.27
C SER A 421 -1.12 -0.99 12.39
N GLY A 422 -2.27 -1.62 12.07
CA GLY A 422 -3.29 -1.95 13.06
C GLY A 422 -2.82 -2.98 14.09
N VAL A 423 -2.05 -3.98 13.65
CA VAL A 423 -1.45 -4.99 14.53
C VAL A 423 -0.39 -4.36 15.44
N ALA A 424 0.50 -3.53 14.90
CA ALA A 424 1.49 -2.80 15.71
C ALA A 424 0.80 -1.95 16.80
N SER A 425 -0.30 -1.29 16.44
CA SER A 425 -1.14 -0.53 17.36
C SER A 425 -1.78 -1.38 18.46
N GLN A 426 -2.22 -2.60 18.14
CA GLN A 426 -2.76 -3.54 19.13
C GLN A 426 -1.66 -4.04 20.08
N VAL A 427 -0.49 -4.40 19.55
CA VAL A 427 0.68 -4.78 20.37
C VAL A 427 1.06 -3.64 21.32
N ALA A 428 1.04 -2.39 20.85
CA ALA A 428 1.32 -1.22 21.69
C ALA A 428 0.32 -1.02 22.83
N THR A 429 -0.92 -1.49 22.69
CA THR A 429 -1.90 -1.47 23.81
C THR A 429 -1.55 -2.49 24.89
N LEU A 430 -1.00 -3.65 24.50
CA LEU A 430 -0.57 -4.71 25.43
C LEU A 430 0.70 -4.33 26.17
N LEU A 431 1.68 -3.74 25.48
CA LEU A 431 3.01 -3.44 26.00
C LEU A 431 3.19 -1.96 26.40
N ASN A 432 2.11 -1.22 26.62
CA ASN A 432 2.16 0.24 26.80
C ASN A 432 3.11 0.69 27.94
N SER A 433 3.29 -0.13 28.98
CA SER A 433 4.09 0.16 30.16
C SER A 433 5.60 0.08 29.91
N GLU A 434 6.00 -0.65 28.87
CA GLU A 434 7.41 -0.88 28.51
C GLU A 434 7.82 -0.08 27.27
N ARG A 435 7.05 0.94 26.88
CA ARG A 435 7.39 1.80 25.73
C ARG A 435 8.74 2.46 25.94
N PHE A 436 9.58 2.44 24.92
CA PHE A 436 10.96 2.97 24.87
C PHE A 436 11.96 2.30 25.83
N SER A 437 11.58 1.22 26.53
CA SER A 437 12.45 0.56 27.53
C SER A 437 13.70 -0.11 26.94
N HIS A 438 13.64 -0.51 25.66
CA HIS A 438 14.73 -1.19 24.93
C HIS A 438 15.15 -0.44 23.64
N ILE A 439 14.69 0.80 23.45
CA ILE A 439 15.02 1.59 22.26
C ILE A 439 16.41 2.22 22.39
N GLN A 440 17.19 2.11 21.33
CA GLN A 440 18.49 2.72 21.16
C GLN A 440 18.39 3.92 20.20
N GLU A 441 19.07 5.01 20.53
CA GLU A 441 19.24 6.13 19.62
C GLU A 441 20.18 5.75 18.47
N LYS A 442 19.84 6.19 17.25
CA LYS A 442 20.70 5.97 16.09
C LYS A 442 21.92 6.89 16.18
N VAL A 443 23.10 6.29 16.28
CA VAL A 443 24.39 7.00 16.30
C VAL A 443 25.05 6.86 14.92
N PHE A 444 25.40 7.99 14.31
CA PHE A 444 26.24 7.98 13.10
C PHE A 444 27.71 7.86 13.51
N GLU A 445 28.37 6.78 13.10
CA GLU A 445 29.78 6.52 13.44
C GLU A 445 30.73 7.59 12.89
N VAL A 446 30.43 8.10 11.69
CA VAL A 446 31.20 9.16 11.04
C VAL A 446 30.59 10.52 11.38
N PRO A 447 31.35 11.44 12.02
CA PRO A 447 30.83 12.76 12.33
C PRO A 447 30.59 13.59 11.06
N GLU A 448 29.61 14.47 11.10
CA GLU A 448 29.32 15.37 9.97
C GLU A 448 30.53 16.26 9.63
N LYS A 449 30.98 16.19 8.38
CA LYS A 449 32.01 17.05 7.78
C LYS A 449 31.50 18.49 7.76
N LYS A 450 32.29 19.40 8.34
CA LYS A 450 32.01 20.84 8.28
C LYS A 450 32.31 21.33 6.86
N VAL A 451 31.26 21.72 6.14
CA VAL A 451 31.36 22.33 4.82
C VAL A 451 31.06 23.83 4.95
N GLN A 452 32.03 24.67 4.59
CA GLN A 452 31.90 26.11 4.60
C GLN A 452 31.48 26.64 3.23
N ILE A 453 30.93 27.86 3.21
CA ILE A 453 30.54 28.54 1.95
C ILE A 453 31.75 28.81 1.06
N THR A 454 32.94 28.97 1.64
CA THR A 454 34.19 29.23 0.93
C THR A 454 34.85 27.98 0.35
N ASP A 455 34.36 26.78 0.70
CA ASP A 455 34.94 25.53 0.22
C ASP A 455 34.62 25.32 -1.27
N SER A 456 35.61 24.90 -2.06
CA SER A 456 35.37 24.56 -3.47
C SER A 456 34.41 23.36 -3.57
N PRO A 457 33.36 23.41 -4.40
CA PRO A 457 32.48 22.27 -4.60
C PRO A 457 33.23 21.07 -5.18
N ARG A 458 32.95 19.88 -4.62
CA ARG A 458 33.50 18.58 -5.01
C ARG A 458 32.34 17.61 -5.12
N ILE A 459 31.83 17.48 -6.34
CA ILE A 459 30.56 16.80 -6.64
C ILE A 459 30.85 15.38 -7.13
N GLY A 460 30.22 14.39 -6.50
CA GLY A 460 30.06 13.05 -7.06
C GLY A 460 28.70 12.89 -7.71
N VAL A 461 28.64 12.23 -8.86
CA VAL A 461 27.40 11.93 -9.58
C VAL A 461 27.28 10.43 -9.81
N LEU A 462 26.13 9.85 -9.48
CA LEU A 462 25.81 8.46 -9.77
C LEU A 462 24.55 8.40 -10.66
N ILE A 463 24.66 7.76 -11.83
CA ILE A 463 23.57 7.68 -12.80
C ILE A 463 22.98 6.26 -12.86
N CYS A 464 21.68 6.13 -12.62
CA CYS A 464 21.00 4.84 -12.52
C CYS A 464 20.44 4.38 -13.87
N HIS A 465 20.63 3.10 -14.21
CA HIS A 465 19.90 2.46 -15.32
C HIS A 465 18.49 1.99 -14.94
N CYS A 466 18.27 1.66 -13.67
CA CYS A 466 17.04 1.07 -13.16
C CYS A 466 16.60 -0.16 -13.96
N GLY A 467 17.57 -1.03 -14.32
CA GLY A 467 17.39 -2.09 -15.30
C GLY A 467 17.05 -1.50 -16.69
N ILE A 468 15.92 -1.93 -17.26
CA ILE A 468 15.43 -1.40 -18.54
C ILE A 468 14.54 -0.16 -18.39
N ASN A 469 14.23 0.28 -17.16
CA ASN A 469 13.29 1.40 -16.96
C ASN A 469 13.88 2.75 -17.39
N ILE A 470 15.20 2.94 -17.24
CA ILE A 470 15.91 4.13 -17.75
C ILE A 470 16.82 3.69 -18.90
N GLY A 471 17.66 2.68 -18.70
CA GLY A 471 18.69 2.26 -19.66
C GLY A 471 18.18 1.80 -21.04
N LYS A 472 16.90 1.43 -21.19
CA LYS A 472 16.31 1.09 -22.51
C LYS A 472 16.02 2.32 -23.38
N TYR A 473 15.80 3.47 -22.75
CA TYR A 473 15.30 4.70 -23.39
C TYR A 473 16.29 5.86 -23.34
N VAL A 474 17.28 5.81 -22.45
CA VAL A 474 18.28 6.86 -22.22
C VAL A 474 19.67 6.23 -22.34
N ASP A 475 20.55 6.85 -23.14
CA ASP A 475 21.95 6.41 -23.30
C ASP A 475 22.80 6.88 -22.12
N ILE A 476 22.85 6.05 -21.08
CA ILE A 476 23.54 6.36 -19.82
C ILE A 476 25.07 6.51 -20.00
N PRO A 477 25.78 5.61 -20.73
CA PRO A 477 27.21 5.79 -20.96
C PRO A 477 27.56 7.14 -21.58
N LYS A 478 26.78 7.59 -22.57
CA LYS A 478 27.00 8.89 -23.22
C LYS A 478 26.83 10.07 -22.24
N ILE A 479 25.85 9.97 -21.34
CA ILE A 479 25.63 10.98 -20.30
C ILE A 479 26.81 11.00 -19.31
N VAL A 480 27.29 9.84 -18.86
CA VAL A 480 28.42 9.74 -17.92
C VAL A 480 29.64 10.47 -18.48
N GLU A 481 29.99 10.24 -19.75
CA GLU A 481 31.15 10.88 -20.37
C GLU A 481 31.01 12.40 -20.42
N TYR A 482 29.82 12.91 -20.78
CA TYR A 482 29.57 14.36 -20.77
C TYR A 482 29.65 14.95 -19.35
N ILE A 483 29.00 14.33 -18.35
CA ILE A 483 28.92 14.87 -16.98
C ILE A 483 30.31 14.94 -16.32
N LYS A 484 31.23 14.03 -16.64
CA LYS A 484 32.64 14.10 -16.19
C LYS A 484 33.35 15.39 -16.62
N THR A 485 32.91 16.04 -17.70
CA THR A 485 33.53 17.27 -18.21
C THR A 485 33.06 18.53 -17.49
N LEU A 486 31.98 18.45 -16.70
CA LEU A 486 31.39 19.62 -16.05
C LEU A 486 32.26 20.14 -14.89
N PRO A 487 32.31 21.47 -14.67
CA PRO A 487 33.10 22.03 -13.58
C PRO A 487 32.62 21.52 -12.23
N HIS A 488 33.59 21.25 -11.34
CA HIS A 488 33.42 20.72 -9.98
C HIS A 488 32.96 19.26 -9.86
N VAL A 489 32.71 18.56 -10.97
CA VAL A 489 32.45 17.12 -10.96
C VAL A 489 33.78 16.37 -10.79
N ILE A 490 33.99 15.79 -9.62
CA ILE A 490 35.21 15.03 -9.29
C ILE A 490 35.08 13.57 -9.72
N HIS A 491 33.86 13.04 -9.71
CA HIS A 491 33.57 11.65 -10.06
C HIS A 491 32.18 11.53 -10.66
N CYS A 492 32.05 10.77 -11.74
CA CYS A 492 30.76 10.36 -12.30
C CYS A 492 30.86 8.92 -12.79
N GLU A 493 29.95 8.07 -12.34
CA GLU A 493 29.81 6.68 -12.79
C GLU A 493 28.33 6.29 -12.90
N ASP A 494 28.05 5.24 -13.67
CA ASP A 494 26.73 4.64 -13.77
C ASP A 494 26.61 3.38 -12.90
N ASN A 495 25.38 3.05 -12.50
CA ASN A 495 25.06 1.83 -11.79
C ASN A 495 23.72 1.25 -12.27
N LEU A 496 23.60 -0.08 -12.27
CA LEU A 496 22.39 -0.76 -12.72
C LEU A 496 21.19 -0.42 -11.82
N TYR A 497 21.40 -0.40 -10.50
CA TYR A 497 20.38 -0.09 -9.50
C TYR A 497 20.94 0.76 -8.36
N SER A 498 20.92 2.09 -8.48
CA SER A 498 21.51 2.96 -7.45
C SER A 498 20.89 2.85 -6.05
N CYS A 499 19.68 2.32 -5.90
CA CYS A 499 19.05 2.12 -4.60
C CYS A 499 19.46 0.82 -3.89
N SER A 500 20.22 -0.06 -4.54
CA SER A 500 20.71 -1.29 -3.91
C SER A 500 21.71 -0.97 -2.79
N SER A 501 21.85 -1.88 -1.84
CA SER A 501 22.73 -1.69 -0.68
C SER A 501 24.22 -1.67 -1.03
N ASP A 502 24.66 -2.43 -2.04
CA ASP A 502 26.03 -2.35 -2.57
C ASP A 502 26.30 -0.96 -3.18
N SER A 503 25.31 -0.37 -3.84
CA SER A 503 25.41 1.00 -4.33
C SER A 503 25.50 2.01 -3.19
N GLN A 504 24.81 1.77 -2.07
CA GLN A 504 24.89 2.67 -0.90
C GLN A 504 26.27 2.60 -0.26
N GLU A 505 26.86 1.41 -0.09
CA GLU A 505 28.26 1.27 0.33
C GLU A 505 29.21 1.97 -0.65
N ARG A 506 28.99 1.80 -1.96
CA ARG A 506 29.77 2.49 -2.99
C ARG A 506 29.68 4.01 -2.88
N ILE A 507 28.51 4.58 -2.60
CA ILE A 507 28.35 6.02 -2.35
C ILE A 507 29.20 6.46 -1.16
N LYS A 508 29.17 5.71 -0.04
CA LYS A 508 29.96 6.01 1.16
C LYS A 508 31.47 5.94 0.88
N GLU A 509 31.91 4.92 0.15
CA GLU A 509 33.29 4.78 -0.32
C GLU A 509 33.70 5.97 -1.19
N LEU A 510 32.89 6.34 -2.18
CA LEU A 510 33.15 7.47 -3.08
C LEU A 510 33.29 8.80 -2.33
N ILE A 511 32.38 9.07 -1.37
CA ILE A 511 32.43 10.28 -0.55
C ILE A 511 33.78 10.39 0.17
N LYS A 512 34.27 9.27 0.71
CA LYS A 512 35.54 9.20 1.43
C LYS A 512 36.76 9.23 0.50
N GLU A 513 36.81 8.36 -0.50
CA GLU A 513 37.93 8.17 -1.43
C GLU A 513 38.22 9.42 -2.26
N LYS A 514 37.18 10.15 -2.66
CA LYS A 514 37.29 11.33 -3.52
C LYS A 514 37.17 12.64 -2.75
N ASP A 515 37.07 12.58 -1.42
CA ASP A 515 36.84 13.75 -0.54
C ASP A 515 35.69 14.62 -1.05
N LEU A 516 34.54 14.01 -1.31
CA LEU A 516 33.38 14.74 -1.84
C LEU A 516 32.76 15.62 -0.75
N ASN A 517 32.13 16.72 -1.16
CA ASN A 517 31.34 17.57 -0.27
C ASN A 517 29.93 17.82 -0.81
N ARG A 518 29.58 17.27 -1.98
CA ARG A 518 28.23 17.25 -2.56
C ARG A 518 28.03 15.91 -3.27
N PHE A 519 26.80 15.40 -3.29
CA PHE A 519 26.51 14.15 -3.99
C PHE A 519 25.20 14.24 -4.76
N ILE A 520 25.17 13.70 -5.97
CA ILE A 520 24.01 13.68 -6.85
C ILE A 520 23.69 12.25 -7.26
N VAL A 521 22.41 11.87 -7.17
CA VAL A 521 21.93 10.63 -7.78
C VAL A 521 20.89 10.95 -8.85
N ALA A 522 21.19 10.58 -10.09
CA ALA A 522 20.27 10.69 -11.21
C ALA A 522 19.54 9.37 -11.43
N SER A 523 18.28 9.30 -11.00
CA SER A 523 17.49 8.06 -11.02
C SER A 523 15.98 8.30 -11.11
N CYS A 524 15.25 7.91 -10.07
CA CYS A 524 13.79 7.94 -9.97
C CYS A 524 13.29 9.21 -9.26
N THR A 525 12.06 9.18 -8.75
CA THR A 525 11.44 10.31 -8.05
C THR A 525 12.06 10.56 -6.66
N PRO A 526 12.38 11.82 -6.31
CA PRO A 526 12.84 12.19 -4.96
C PRO A 526 11.83 11.83 -3.87
N ARG A 527 10.53 11.78 -4.21
CA ARG A 527 9.45 11.47 -3.26
C ARG A 527 9.61 10.13 -2.55
N THR A 528 10.36 9.18 -3.12
CA THR A 528 10.48 7.82 -2.58
C THR A 528 11.88 7.49 -2.08
N HIS A 529 12.94 7.95 -2.74
CA HIS A 529 14.31 7.51 -2.45
C HIS A 529 15.24 8.63 -1.98
N GLU A 530 14.82 9.90 -1.99
CA GLU A 530 15.67 10.98 -1.46
C GLU A 530 16.05 10.75 0.01
N PRO A 531 15.13 10.37 0.93
CA PRO A 531 15.50 10.08 2.31
C PRO A 531 16.54 8.96 2.45
N LEU A 532 16.45 7.93 1.60
CA LEU A 532 17.41 6.81 1.58
C LEU A 532 18.84 7.27 1.25
N PHE A 533 18.97 8.11 0.22
CA PHE A 533 20.27 8.63 -0.20
C PHE A 533 20.80 9.71 0.74
N GLN A 534 19.91 10.54 1.29
CA GLN A 534 20.24 11.49 2.36
C GLN A 534 20.84 10.78 3.58
N GLU A 535 20.20 9.72 4.06
CA GLU A 535 20.71 8.92 5.17
C GLU A 535 22.05 8.25 4.80
N THR A 536 22.18 7.73 3.59
CA THR A 536 23.46 7.16 3.10
C THR A 536 24.58 8.20 3.09
N CYS A 537 24.28 9.44 2.71
CA CYS A 537 25.23 10.55 2.78
C CYS A 537 25.59 10.88 4.23
N GLN A 538 24.62 10.90 5.15
CA GLN A 538 24.87 11.14 6.58
C GLN A 538 25.75 10.06 7.21
N GLU A 539 25.55 8.78 6.85
CA GLU A 539 26.43 7.67 7.26
C GLU A 539 27.89 7.87 6.81
N ALA A 540 28.12 8.58 5.71
CA ALA A 540 29.47 8.97 5.25
C ALA A 540 29.98 10.30 5.82
N GLY A 541 29.23 10.92 6.74
CA GLY A 541 29.56 12.23 7.31
C GLY A 541 29.18 13.42 6.43
N LEU A 542 28.37 13.24 5.37
CA LEU A 542 27.90 14.34 4.53
C LEU A 542 26.51 14.82 4.99
N ASN A 543 26.37 16.13 5.24
CA ASN A 543 25.07 16.72 5.62
C ASN A 543 23.99 16.41 4.57
N LYS A 544 22.81 15.98 5.00
CA LYS A 544 21.75 15.53 4.09
C LYS A 544 21.27 16.56 3.07
N TYR A 545 21.45 17.85 3.34
CA TYR A 545 21.05 18.93 2.43
C TYR A 545 22.12 19.29 1.40
N LEU A 546 23.23 18.56 1.39
CA LEU A 546 24.29 18.60 0.39
C LEU A 546 24.14 17.49 -0.66
N PHE A 547 23.02 16.77 -0.61
CA PHE A 547 22.59 15.78 -1.57
C PHE A 547 21.53 16.38 -2.50
N GLU A 548 21.55 16.02 -3.78
CA GLU A 548 20.50 16.36 -4.76
C GLU A 548 20.08 15.10 -5.53
N MET A 549 18.77 14.93 -5.75
CA MET A 549 18.23 13.83 -6.55
C MET A 549 17.65 14.33 -7.87
N VAL A 550 18.04 13.70 -8.99
CA VAL A 550 17.58 14.07 -10.33
C VAL A 550 16.65 13.00 -10.89
N ASN A 551 15.44 13.39 -11.25
CA ASN A 551 14.44 12.46 -11.78
C ASN A 551 14.57 12.30 -13.30
N ILE A 552 15.32 11.29 -13.73
CA ILE A 552 15.49 10.94 -15.14
C ILE A 552 14.64 9.73 -15.57
N ARG A 553 13.74 9.26 -14.69
CA ARG A 553 12.83 8.14 -14.97
C ARG A 553 11.41 8.62 -15.22
N ASP A 554 10.72 8.97 -14.15
CA ASP A 554 9.31 9.35 -14.16
C ASP A 554 9.07 10.64 -14.96
N GLN A 555 10.07 11.54 -15.00
CA GLN A 555 10.03 12.80 -15.75
C GLN A 555 10.79 12.75 -17.08
N CYS A 556 11.40 11.62 -17.45
CA CYS A 556 12.16 11.52 -18.70
C CYS A 556 11.96 10.15 -19.38
N SER A 557 12.63 9.08 -18.93
CA SER A 557 12.62 7.81 -19.67
C SER A 557 11.21 7.23 -19.91
N TRP A 558 10.32 7.26 -18.91
CA TRP A 558 8.98 6.66 -19.00
C TRP A 558 8.01 7.48 -19.86
N VAL A 559 8.17 8.80 -19.92
CA VAL A 559 7.26 9.66 -20.70
C VAL A 559 7.73 9.85 -22.15
N HIS A 560 8.98 9.47 -22.44
CA HIS A 560 9.64 9.67 -23.74
C HIS A 560 10.09 8.35 -24.38
N MET A 561 9.36 7.26 -24.12
CA MET A 561 9.74 5.90 -24.57
C MET A 561 9.94 5.77 -26.09
N LYS A 562 9.32 6.65 -26.89
CA LYS A 562 9.38 6.68 -28.35
C LYS A 562 10.47 7.62 -28.91
N GLU A 563 11.11 8.44 -28.07
CA GLU A 563 12.00 9.53 -28.46
C GLU A 563 13.35 9.43 -27.74
N LYS A 564 14.06 8.30 -27.90
CA LYS A 564 15.25 7.96 -27.09
C LYS A 564 16.39 8.98 -27.12
N GLU A 565 16.66 9.56 -28.29
CA GLU A 565 17.70 10.59 -28.46
C GLU A 565 17.34 11.86 -27.69
N LEU A 566 16.08 12.30 -27.78
CA LEU A 566 15.57 13.46 -27.04
C LEU A 566 15.47 13.17 -25.54
N ALA A 567 15.15 11.94 -25.15
CA ALA A 567 15.19 11.51 -23.76
C ALA A 567 16.61 11.59 -23.19
N THR A 568 17.62 11.15 -23.96
CA THR A 568 19.04 11.25 -23.57
C THR A 568 19.49 12.70 -23.42
N LEU A 569 19.12 13.57 -24.36
CA LEU A 569 19.40 15.00 -24.27
C LEU A 569 18.76 15.63 -23.03
N LYS A 570 17.47 15.37 -22.81
CA LYS A 570 16.73 15.85 -21.63
C LYS A 570 17.35 15.36 -20.32
N ALA A 571 17.73 14.09 -20.23
CA ALA A 571 18.37 13.55 -19.04
C ALA A 571 19.72 14.22 -18.77
N THR A 572 20.52 14.48 -19.83
CA THR A 572 21.77 15.24 -19.74
C THR A 572 21.54 16.63 -19.17
N ASP A 573 20.55 17.35 -19.69
CA ASP A 573 20.18 18.69 -19.22
C ASP A 573 19.76 18.70 -17.76
N LEU A 574 18.88 17.76 -17.36
CA LEU A 574 18.40 17.65 -15.98
C LEU A 574 19.56 17.43 -14.99
N ILE A 575 20.53 16.57 -15.34
CA ILE A 575 21.67 16.28 -14.46
C ILE A 575 22.61 17.49 -14.43
N ARG A 576 22.87 18.14 -15.56
CA ARG A 576 23.68 19.34 -15.61
C ARG A 576 23.09 20.48 -14.77
N MET A 577 21.78 20.74 -14.88
CA MET A 577 21.08 21.72 -14.05
C MET A 577 21.28 21.41 -12.57
N ALA A 578 21.15 20.15 -12.18
CA ALA A 578 21.38 19.71 -10.81
C ALA A 578 22.84 19.89 -10.35
N VAL A 579 23.83 19.63 -11.21
CA VAL A 579 25.25 19.92 -10.94
C VAL A 579 25.44 21.40 -10.65
N SER A 580 24.86 22.29 -11.47
CA SER A 580 24.94 23.74 -11.27
C SER A 580 24.28 24.18 -9.95
N LYS A 581 23.11 23.63 -9.60
CA LYS A 581 22.49 23.84 -8.28
C LYS A 581 23.37 23.34 -7.14
N ALA A 582 23.93 22.13 -7.27
CA ALA A 582 24.69 21.46 -6.21
C ALA A 582 25.93 22.25 -5.77
N ARG A 583 26.54 23.03 -6.68
CA ARG A 583 27.65 23.95 -6.36
C ARG A 583 27.29 24.95 -5.27
N LEU A 584 26.02 25.35 -5.20
CA LEU A 584 25.52 26.37 -4.28
C LEU A 584 24.78 25.79 -3.07
N LEU A 585 24.61 24.48 -2.98
CA LEU A 585 23.97 23.86 -1.82
C LEU A 585 24.76 24.16 -0.54
N GLN A 586 24.05 24.31 0.57
CA GLN A 586 24.62 24.58 1.89
C GLN A 586 24.05 23.60 2.92
N PRO A 587 24.84 23.21 3.94
CA PRO A 587 24.32 22.34 5.00
C PRO A 587 23.18 23.06 5.74
N GLN A 588 22.08 22.34 6.00
CA GLN A 588 20.98 22.85 6.82
C GLN A 588 20.87 22.11 8.14
N LYS A 589 20.24 22.78 9.10
CA LYS A 589 19.92 22.23 10.42
C LYS A 589 18.41 22.06 10.54
N GLU A 590 18.04 20.99 11.20
CA GLU A 590 16.67 20.73 11.59
C GLU A 590 16.41 21.23 13.00
N GLU A 591 15.13 21.46 13.31
CA GLU A 591 14.70 21.91 14.63
C GLU A 591 13.76 20.86 15.24
N THR A 592 13.82 20.71 16.56
CA THR A 592 12.98 19.78 17.30
C THR A 592 11.80 20.52 17.94
N LEU A 593 10.60 19.99 17.78
CA LEU A 593 9.35 20.56 18.30
C LEU A 593 8.65 19.57 19.22
N LYS A 594 8.12 20.08 20.33
CA LYS A 594 7.30 19.28 21.25
C LYS A 594 5.92 18.99 20.67
N ILE A 595 5.38 17.82 21.02
CA ILE A 595 4.09 17.31 20.59
C ILE A 595 3.13 17.30 21.78
N GLU A 596 1.93 17.83 21.59
CA GLU A 596 0.81 17.70 22.51
C GLU A 596 0.35 16.22 22.56
N PRO A 597 0.35 15.56 23.73
CA PRO A 597 0.05 14.13 23.86
C PRO A 597 -1.47 13.83 23.85
N ALA A 598 -2.18 14.43 22.88
CA ALA A 598 -3.62 14.25 22.69
C ALA A 598 -3.98 14.08 21.21
N ALA A 599 -4.98 13.26 20.92
CA ALA A 599 -5.52 13.05 19.57
C ALA A 599 -6.91 13.64 19.43
N LEU A 600 -7.23 14.14 18.23
CA LEU A 600 -8.59 14.44 17.81
C LEU A 600 -9.12 13.36 16.87
N ILE A 601 -10.33 12.86 17.12
CA ILE A 601 -11.06 11.94 16.24
C ILE A 601 -12.33 12.65 15.73
N ILE A 602 -12.48 12.74 14.41
CA ILE A 602 -13.60 13.42 13.75
C ILE A 602 -14.55 12.37 13.17
N GLY A 603 -15.70 12.17 13.82
CA GLY A 603 -16.73 11.20 13.43
C GLY A 603 -16.85 10.05 14.42
N GLY A 604 -18.06 9.82 14.95
CA GLY A 604 -18.37 8.84 15.97
C GLY A 604 -18.96 7.53 15.43
N GLY A 605 -18.65 7.17 14.18
CA GLY A 605 -18.95 5.85 13.62
C GLY A 605 -18.03 4.75 14.19
N ILE A 606 -18.23 3.50 13.76
CA ILE A 606 -17.44 2.35 14.26
C ILE A 606 -15.92 2.56 14.11
N SER A 607 -15.47 3.20 13.02
CA SER A 607 -14.05 3.54 12.84
C SER A 607 -13.54 4.54 13.87
N GLY A 608 -14.26 5.64 14.10
CA GLY A 608 -13.86 6.64 15.08
C GLY A 608 -13.90 6.12 16.51
N ILE A 609 -14.92 5.33 16.86
CA ILE A 609 -15.02 4.63 18.14
C ILE A 609 -13.80 3.71 18.34
N THR A 610 -13.47 2.90 17.34
CA THR A 610 -12.35 1.95 17.40
C THR A 610 -11.01 2.68 17.56
N ALA A 611 -10.78 3.74 16.78
CA ALA A 611 -9.56 4.54 16.87
C ALA A 611 -9.45 5.22 18.24
N ALA A 612 -10.52 5.83 18.74
CA ALA A 612 -10.55 6.50 20.03
C ALA A 612 -10.23 5.52 21.18
N LEU A 613 -10.86 4.34 21.19
CA LEU A 613 -10.60 3.31 22.19
C LEU A 613 -9.16 2.83 22.17
N ASN A 614 -8.60 2.60 20.98
CA ASN A 614 -7.23 2.12 20.87
C ASN A 614 -6.22 3.15 21.39
N ILE A 615 -6.31 4.42 20.94
CA ILE A 615 -5.42 5.50 21.41
C ILE A 615 -5.54 5.69 22.93
N ALA A 616 -6.77 5.68 23.45
CA ALA A 616 -7.02 5.82 24.88
C ALA A 616 -6.43 4.66 25.71
N ASN A 617 -6.48 3.42 25.19
CA ASN A 617 -5.90 2.24 25.82
C ASN A 617 -4.36 2.23 25.74
N GLN A 618 -3.76 2.95 24.79
CA GLN A 618 -2.32 3.21 24.78
C GLN A 618 -1.90 4.28 25.80
N GLY A 619 -2.86 4.95 26.46
CA GLY A 619 -2.60 5.91 27.54
C GLY A 619 -2.72 7.39 27.14
N PHE A 620 -3.06 7.71 25.88
CA PHE A 620 -3.15 9.09 25.41
C PHE A 620 -4.57 9.67 25.56
N LYS A 621 -4.65 10.99 25.70
CA LYS A 621 -5.91 11.71 25.75
C LYS A 621 -6.55 11.77 24.36
N VAL A 622 -7.87 11.59 24.27
CA VAL A 622 -8.61 11.61 23.01
C VAL A 622 -9.80 12.55 23.10
N TYR A 623 -9.95 13.40 22.10
CA TYR A 623 -11.17 14.17 21.88
C TYR A 623 -11.95 13.53 20.72
N LEU A 624 -13.10 12.95 21.00
CA LEU A 624 -13.99 12.34 20.00
C LEU A 624 -15.16 13.27 19.71
N ILE A 625 -15.26 13.74 18.47
CA ILE A 625 -16.33 14.64 18.02
C ILE A 625 -17.33 13.87 17.15
N GLU A 626 -18.62 14.03 17.46
CA GLU A 626 -19.73 13.53 16.67
C GLU A 626 -20.72 14.66 16.39
N LYS A 627 -21.12 14.78 15.12
CA LYS A 627 -22.06 15.81 14.66
C LYS A 627 -23.49 15.51 15.11
N GLU A 628 -23.82 14.24 15.26
CA GLU A 628 -25.12 13.74 15.70
C GLU A 628 -25.25 13.72 17.23
N LYS A 629 -26.49 13.51 17.71
CA LYS A 629 -26.79 13.35 19.14
C LYS A 629 -26.25 12.06 19.77
N GLU A 630 -25.86 11.09 18.95
CA GLU A 630 -25.50 9.74 19.37
C GLU A 630 -24.45 9.14 18.43
N LEU A 631 -23.48 8.45 19.03
CA LEU A 631 -22.47 7.66 18.32
C LEU A 631 -23.09 6.51 17.51
N GLY A 632 -22.37 6.05 16.48
CA GLY A 632 -22.65 4.79 15.77
C GLY A 632 -22.67 4.89 14.25
N GLY A 633 -22.87 6.08 13.67
CA GLY A 633 -22.93 6.27 12.22
C GLY A 633 -23.95 5.33 11.53
N LEU A 634 -23.60 4.84 10.32
CA LEU A 634 -24.45 3.91 9.54
C LEU A 634 -24.76 2.59 10.26
N LEU A 635 -23.93 2.17 11.22
CA LEU A 635 -24.14 0.93 11.95
C LEU A 635 -25.45 0.93 12.74
N LYS A 636 -25.96 2.12 13.11
CA LYS A 636 -27.25 2.29 13.77
C LYS A 636 -28.42 1.77 12.94
N ASP A 637 -28.30 1.84 11.62
CA ASP A 637 -29.40 1.49 10.71
C ASP A 637 -29.36 0.01 10.30
N ILE A 638 -28.26 -0.70 10.56
CA ILE A 638 -28.09 -2.11 10.20
C ILE A 638 -28.85 -2.98 11.21
N ASN A 639 -29.44 -4.10 10.78
CA ASN A 639 -30.10 -5.06 11.67
C ASN A 639 -29.08 -6.06 12.25
N ILE A 640 -28.48 -6.88 11.39
CA ILE A 640 -27.46 -7.89 11.75
C ILE A 640 -26.18 -7.69 10.95
N LEU A 641 -25.06 -8.09 11.55
CA LEU A 641 -23.73 -8.06 10.95
C LEU A 641 -23.41 -9.41 10.34
N TYR A 642 -23.00 -9.40 9.08
CA TYR A 642 -22.56 -10.58 8.34
C TYR A 642 -21.04 -10.78 8.51
N PRO A 643 -20.51 -11.98 8.26
CA PRO A 643 -21.20 -13.24 7.90
C PRO A 643 -21.61 -14.11 9.10
N ASN A 644 -21.42 -13.63 10.34
CA ASN A 644 -21.67 -14.40 11.57
C ASN A 644 -23.00 -14.07 12.26
N ASN A 645 -23.88 -13.29 11.62
CA ASN A 645 -25.19 -12.87 12.12
C ASN A 645 -25.15 -12.21 13.52
N LYS A 646 -24.06 -11.53 13.88
CA LYS A 646 -23.96 -10.81 15.16
C LYS A 646 -24.98 -9.66 15.18
N ASN A 647 -25.70 -9.49 16.29
CA ASN A 647 -26.64 -8.37 16.45
C ASN A 647 -25.87 -7.03 16.42
N SER A 648 -26.26 -6.14 15.51
CA SER A 648 -25.57 -4.86 15.29
C SER A 648 -25.73 -3.89 16.47
N SER A 649 -26.92 -3.79 17.05
CA SER A 649 -27.21 -2.89 18.17
C SER A 649 -26.38 -3.28 19.38
N LYS A 650 -26.36 -4.57 19.74
CA LYS A 650 -25.54 -5.08 20.84
C LYS A 650 -24.05 -4.81 20.60
N PHE A 651 -23.56 -5.08 19.39
CA PHE A 651 -22.16 -4.79 19.04
C PHE A 651 -21.81 -3.30 19.16
N LEU A 652 -22.73 -2.41 18.76
CA LEU A 652 -22.54 -0.97 18.88
C LEU A 652 -22.60 -0.50 20.33
N GLU A 653 -23.60 -0.95 21.10
CA GLU A 653 -23.80 -0.62 22.52
C GLU A 653 -22.56 -1.00 23.34
N GLU A 654 -22.02 -2.21 23.16
CA GLU A 654 -20.78 -2.69 23.81
C GLU A 654 -19.61 -1.71 23.59
N ASN A 655 -19.46 -1.18 22.37
CA ASN A 655 -18.36 -0.27 22.04
C ASN A 655 -18.62 1.18 22.50
N VAL A 656 -19.87 1.64 22.47
CA VAL A 656 -20.26 2.96 22.96
C VAL A 656 -20.10 3.03 24.49
N GLU A 657 -20.45 1.98 25.21
CA GLU A 657 -20.24 1.88 26.65
C GLU A 657 -18.75 1.93 27.03
N ARG A 658 -17.91 1.22 26.28
CA ARG A 658 -16.44 1.31 26.42
C ARG A 658 -15.92 2.73 26.21
N VAL A 659 -16.48 3.48 25.25
CA VAL A 659 -16.10 4.89 25.03
C VAL A 659 -16.51 5.75 26.22
N ARG A 660 -17.75 5.60 26.71
CA ARG A 660 -18.28 6.39 27.83
C ARG A 660 -17.59 6.13 29.16
N SER A 661 -17.12 4.90 29.38
CA SER A 661 -16.41 4.48 30.59
C SER A 661 -14.91 4.80 30.58
N ASN A 662 -14.34 5.12 29.42
CA ASN A 662 -12.91 5.40 29.31
C ASN A 662 -12.58 6.86 29.69
N LYS A 663 -11.89 7.04 30.82
CA LYS A 663 -11.49 8.36 31.35
C LYS A 663 -10.59 9.19 30.44
N ASN A 664 -9.89 8.57 29.49
CA ASN A 664 -9.01 9.26 28.56
C ASN A 664 -9.76 9.82 27.34
N ILE A 665 -11.04 9.48 27.16
CA ILE A 665 -11.87 9.95 26.04
C ILE A 665 -12.81 11.07 26.50
N ILE A 666 -12.69 12.22 25.86
CA ILE A 666 -13.62 13.35 25.98
C ILE A 666 -14.53 13.35 24.77
N LEU A 667 -15.82 13.12 25.01
CA LEU A 667 -16.83 13.00 23.97
C LEU A 667 -17.62 14.30 23.79
N TYR A 668 -17.65 14.82 22.56
CA TYR A 668 -18.48 15.95 22.15
C TYR A 668 -19.53 15.50 21.12
N LEU A 669 -20.79 15.43 21.56
CA LEU A 669 -21.97 15.15 20.71
C LEU A 669 -22.59 16.46 20.22
N ASN A 670 -23.40 16.40 19.16
CA ASN A 670 -24.04 17.57 18.55
C ASN A 670 -23.05 18.73 18.32
N SER A 671 -21.84 18.41 17.89
CA SER A 671 -20.75 19.37 17.84
C SER A 671 -20.11 19.39 16.46
N LYS A 672 -19.75 20.60 16.01
CA LYS A 672 -19.09 20.83 14.72
C LYS A 672 -17.80 21.60 14.93
N ILE A 673 -16.80 21.27 14.11
CA ILE A 673 -15.55 22.00 14.08
C ILE A 673 -15.78 23.30 13.30
N GLU A 674 -15.39 24.42 13.88
CA GLU A 674 -15.42 25.72 13.22
C GLU A 674 -14.07 26.04 12.57
N GLU A 675 -12.97 25.71 13.26
CA GLU A 675 -11.63 26.06 12.82
C GLU A 675 -10.57 25.07 13.31
N ILE A 676 -9.61 24.77 12.43
CA ILE A 676 -8.40 23.99 12.73
C ILE A 676 -7.21 24.85 12.35
N LYS A 677 -6.38 25.20 13.33
CA LYS A 677 -5.13 25.98 13.15
C LYS A 677 -3.93 25.19 13.66
N GLY A 678 -2.74 25.62 13.27
CA GLY A 678 -1.49 25.01 13.73
C GLY A 678 -0.95 23.94 12.78
N TYR A 679 -0.12 23.06 13.32
CA TYR A 679 0.70 22.10 12.59
C TYR A 679 0.86 20.82 13.41
N ILE A 680 1.47 19.79 12.81
CA ILE A 680 1.74 18.52 13.49
C ILE A 680 2.33 18.74 14.89
N GLY A 681 1.74 18.08 15.88
CA GLY A 681 2.13 18.22 17.28
C GLY A 681 1.46 19.38 18.02
N ASN A 682 0.93 20.39 17.33
CA ASN A 682 0.42 21.63 17.93
C ASN A 682 -0.80 22.19 17.18
N TYR A 683 -1.84 21.37 16.99
CA TYR A 683 -3.10 21.82 16.40
C TYR A 683 -3.98 22.49 17.45
N GLU A 684 -4.51 23.67 17.13
CA GLU A 684 -5.53 24.36 17.91
C GLU A 684 -6.89 24.15 17.26
N ILE A 685 -7.82 23.54 18.01
CA ILE A 685 -9.14 23.17 17.54
C ILE A 685 -10.18 24.09 18.18
N SER A 686 -11.03 24.70 17.37
CA SER A 686 -12.21 25.43 17.82
C SER A 686 -13.48 24.67 17.42
N LEU A 687 -14.31 24.36 18.41
CA LEU A 687 -15.53 23.58 18.26
C LEU A 687 -16.73 24.37 18.78
N CYS A 688 -17.83 24.30 18.04
CA CYS A 688 -19.11 24.86 18.43
C CYS A 688 -20.05 23.73 18.82
N ASN A 689 -20.52 23.77 20.07
CA ASN A 689 -21.51 22.82 20.56
C ASN A 689 -22.95 23.30 20.24
N SER A 690 -23.94 22.45 20.53
CA SER A 690 -25.37 22.76 20.32
C SER A 690 -25.87 24.03 21.02
N ASN A 691 -25.16 24.51 22.05
CA ASN A 691 -25.50 25.73 22.80
C ASN A 691 -24.75 26.97 22.26
N LYS A 692 -24.12 26.88 21.08
CA LYS A 692 -23.27 27.92 20.48
C LYS A 692 -22.08 28.34 21.35
N LYS A 693 -21.67 27.49 22.30
CA LYS A 693 -20.47 27.72 23.10
C LYS A 693 -19.25 27.24 22.31
N ILE A 694 -18.29 28.14 22.14
CA ILE A 694 -17.01 27.84 21.52
C ILE A 694 -16.11 27.17 22.57
N ILE A 695 -15.62 25.98 22.25
CA ILE A 695 -14.67 25.20 23.06
C ILE A 695 -13.36 25.16 22.28
N LYS A 696 -12.25 25.50 22.94
CA LYS A 696 -10.91 25.45 22.37
C LYS A 696 -10.03 24.46 23.10
N PHE A 697 -9.25 23.67 22.37
CA PHE A 697 -8.28 22.73 22.93
C PHE A 697 -7.16 22.45 21.93
N LYS A 698 -6.06 21.88 22.43
CA LYS A 698 -4.90 21.50 21.61
C LYS A 698 -4.80 19.99 21.44
N VAL A 699 -4.29 19.55 20.29
CA VAL A 699 -4.00 18.14 19.97
C VAL A 699 -2.73 18.02 19.15
N GLY A 700 -2.03 16.90 19.29
CA GLY A 700 -0.84 16.60 18.50
C GLY A 700 -1.17 15.97 17.14
N THR A 701 -2.22 15.16 17.08
CA THR A 701 -2.61 14.41 15.87
C THR A 701 -4.12 14.43 15.64
N ILE A 702 -4.55 14.29 14.38
CA ILE A 702 -5.96 14.28 13.97
C ILE A 702 -6.26 13.01 13.16
N ILE A 703 -7.39 12.35 13.43
CA ILE A 703 -7.90 11.23 12.63
C ILE A 703 -9.28 11.58 12.07
N VAL A 704 -9.41 11.50 10.74
CA VAL A 704 -10.66 11.69 10.01
C VAL A 704 -11.37 10.35 9.86
N ALA A 705 -12.55 10.25 10.46
CA ALA A 705 -13.39 9.05 10.49
C ALA A 705 -14.88 9.39 10.23
N THR A 706 -15.13 10.38 9.36
CA THR A 706 -16.46 10.94 9.07
C THR A 706 -17.44 9.95 8.43
N GLY A 707 -16.94 8.85 7.86
CA GLY A 707 -17.75 7.82 7.22
C GLY A 707 -18.27 8.24 5.85
N ALA A 708 -19.38 7.63 5.45
CA ALA A 708 -20.05 7.85 4.17
C ALA A 708 -21.58 7.76 4.37
N GLN A 709 -22.34 8.05 3.32
CA GLN A 709 -23.81 7.98 3.33
C GLN A 709 -24.37 7.23 2.12
N GLU A 710 -25.59 6.72 2.22
CA GLU A 710 -26.27 6.03 1.11
C GLU A 710 -26.66 7.02 0.02
N PHE A 711 -26.36 6.68 -1.24
CA PHE A 711 -26.91 7.41 -2.39
C PHE A 711 -28.42 7.16 -2.51
N LYS A 712 -29.21 8.24 -2.49
CA LYS A 712 -30.67 8.19 -2.70
C LYS A 712 -31.01 8.30 -4.19
N PRO A 713 -31.56 7.25 -4.83
CA PRO A 713 -31.67 7.18 -6.29
C PRO A 713 -32.95 7.83 -6.83
N ASN A 714 -33.23 9.08 -6.44
CA ASN A 714 -34.47 9.80 -6.82
C ASN A 714 -34.70 9.78 -8.33
N GLY A 715 -35.87 9.29 -8.77
CA GLY A 715 -36.25 9.18 -10.17
C GLY A 715 -35.69 7.96 -10.92
N ILE A 716 -34.60 7.36 -10.44
CA ILE A 716 -34.02 6.14 -11.02
C ILE A 716 -34.93 4.96 -10.63
N PHE A 717 -35.29 4.13 -11.61
CA PHE A 717 -36.21 3.01 -11.40
C PHE A 717 -37.54 3.41 -10.72
N LYS A 718 -38.00 4.65 -10.94
CA LYS A 718 -39.20 5.23 -10.32
C LYS A 718 -39.15 5.34 -8.79
N TYR A 719 -37.96 5.27 -8.19
CA TYR A 719 -37.79 5.51 -6.76
C TYR A 719 -38.16 6.95 -6.39
N SER A 720 -38.87 7.08 -5.27
CA SER A 720 -39.09 8.35 -4.58
C SER A 720 -39.23 8.07 -3.09
N GLN A 721 -38.91 9.03 -2.23
CA GLN A 721 -39.02 8.87 -0.78
C GLN A 721 -40.45 8.58 -0.28
N LYS A 722 -41.47 8.84 -1.11
CA LYS A 722 -42.88 8.56 -0.79
C LYS A 722 -43.31 7.15 -1.20
N ASN A 723 -42.51 6.44 -2.01
CA ASN A 723 -42.85 5.12 -2.52
C ASN A 723 -42.56 4.06 -1.45
N THR A 724 -43.55 3.24 -1.11
CA THR A 724 -43.39 2.16 -0.11
C THR A 724 -43.04 0.80 -0.73
N ARG A 725 -43.14 0.69 -2.07
CA ARG A 725 -42.90 -0.54 -2.86
C ARG A 725 -41.62 -0.49 -3.70
N ILE A 726 -40.87 0.60 -3.61
CA ILE A 726 -39.50 0.71 -4.13
C ILE A 726 -38.66 1.33 -3.03
N ILE A 727 -37.79 0.53 -2.41
CA ILE A 727 -37.00 0.93 -1.25
C ILE A 727 -35.51 0.69 -1.50
N THR A 728 -34.65 1.37 -0.74
CA THR A 728 -33.21 1.09 -0.72
C THR A 728 -32.86 -0.04 0.24
N GLN A 729 -31.62 -0.55 0.15
CA GLN A 729 -31.12 -1.52 1.13
C GLN A 729 -31.10 -0.94 2.56
N GLN A 730 -30.72 0.33 2.76
CA GLN A 730 -30.75 0.92 4.09
C GLN A 730 -32.16 1.05 4.67
N GLU A 731 -33.16 1.35 3.82
CA GLU A 731 -34.56 1.39 4.22
C GLU A 731 -35.09 0.01 4.60
N LEU A 732 -34.67 -1.03 3.87
CA LEU A 732 -34.95 -2.42 4.25
C LEU A 732 -34.31 -2.79 5.59
N GLU A 733 -33.05 -2.43 5.84
CA GLU A 733 -32.38 -2.72 7.11
C GLU A 733 -33.13 -2.12 8.31
N LYS A 734 -33.63 -0.88 8.17
CA LYS A 734 -34.45 -0.22 9.19
C LYS A 734 -35.73 -1.02 9.47
N LYS A 735 -36.45 -1.44 8.42
CA LYS A 735 -37.64 -2.28 8.55
C LYS A 735 -37.35 -3.62 9.22
N LEU A 736 -36.27 -4.30 8.81
CA LEU A 736 -35.87 -5.57 9.41
C LEU A 736 -35.45 -5.40 10.88
N LYS A 737 -34.92 -4.25 11.26
CA LYS A 737 -34.50 -3.93 12.62
C LYS A 737 -35.67 -3.68 13.57
N GLU A 738 -36.79 -3.12 13.08
CA GLU A 738 -38.02 -2.90 13.85
C GLU A 738 -38.68 -4.21 14.33
N LYS A 739 -38.25 -5.36 13.81
CA LYS A 739 -38.79 -6.71 14.10
C LYS A 739 -40.28 -6.90 13.79
N ASP A 740 -40.91 -5.93 13.12
CA ASP A 740 -42.24 -6.07 12.55
C ASP A 740 -42.14 -6.62 11.12
N SER A 741 -42.66 -7.83 10.90
CA SER A 741 -42.68 -8.50 9.59
C SER A 741 -44.03 -8.37 8.87
N HIS A 742 -45.03 -7.68 9.44
CA HIS A 742 -46.36 -7.57 8.83
C HIS A 742 -46.36 -6.94 7.43
N TRP A 743 -45.40 -6.06 7.15
CA TRP A 743 -45.23 -5.45 5.82
C TRP A 743 -44.92 -6.49 4.73
N LEU A 744 -44.39 -7.67 5.09
CA LEU A 744 -44.03 -8.76 4.18
C LEU A 744 -45.22 -9.67 3.84
N ASN A 745 -46.30 -9.66 4.64
CA ASN A 745 -47.43 -10.59 4.50
C ASN A 745 -48.02 -10.56 3.08
N ASN A 746 -48.19 -9.36 2.52
CA ASN A 746 -48.79 -9.14 1.20
C ASN A 746 -47.75 -9.08 0.07
N ILE A 747 -46.51 -9.51 0.29
CA ILE A 747 -45.43 -9.52 -0.71
C ILE A 747 -45.11 -10.96 -1.05
N ASN A 748 -45.37 -11.38 -2.28
CA ASN A 748 -45.09 -12.73 -2.75
C ASN A 748 -43.80 -12.78 -3.55
N ARG A 749 -43.41 -11.67 -4.19
CA ARG A 749 -42.18 -11.57 -4.96
C ARG A 749 -41.42 -10.26 -4.74
N ILE A 750 -40.12 -10.39 -4.53
CA ILE A 750 -39.16 -9.29 -4.40
C ILE A 750 -38.16 -9.32 -5.54
N THR A 751 -37.86 -8.15 -6.10
CA THR A 751 -36.72 -7.98 -7.00
C THR A 751 -35.66 -7.09 -6.36
N VAL A 752 -34.44 -7.62 -6.24
CA VAL A 752 -33.26 -6.87 -5.79
C VAL A 752 -32.47 -6.45 -7.02
N ILE A 753 -32.22 -5.15 -7.18
CA ILE A 753 -31.41 -4.62 -8.28
C ILE A 753 -30.06 -4.17 -7.73
N LEU A 754 -28.98 -4.79 -8.19
CA LEU A 754 -27.62 -4.45 -7.80
C LEU A 754 -27.05 -3.32 -8.67
N CYS A 755 -26.01 -2.65 -8.14
CA CYS A 755 -25.25 -1.62 -8.85
C CYS A 755 -26.12 -0.45 -9.35
N VAL A 756 -27.15 -0.07 -8.59
CA VAL A 756 -28.04 1.05 -8.97
C VAL A 756 -27.23 2.35 -8.91
N ASN A 757 -27.07 2.99 -10.06
CA ASN A 757 -26.24 4.19 -10.27
C ASN A 757 -24.73 4.05 -9.97
N SER A 758 -24.20 2.83 -9.92
CA SER A 758 -22.79 2.53 -9.64
C SER A 758 -22.13 1.80 -10.82
N ARG A 759 -20.81 1.88 -10.95
CA ARG A 759 -20.03 1.25 -12.04
C ARG A 759 -20.55 1.65 -13.42
N GLN A 760 -20.83 2.94 -13.65
CA GLN A 760 -21.29 3.47 -14.96
C GLN A 760 -20.81 4.91 -15.19
N LYS A 761 -20.52 5.27 -16.46
CA LYS A 761 -19.94 6.58 -16.83
C LYS A 761 -20.87 7.76 -16.56
N THR A 762 -22.18 7.59 -16.79
CA THR A 762 -23.20 8.64 -16.58
C THR A 762 -23.69 8.74 -15.14
N GLY A 763 -23.20 7.86 -14.25
CA GLY A 763 -23.50 7.83 -12.83
C GLY A 763 -22.21 7.84 -12.02
N LEU A 764 -22.11 6.98 -10.99
CA LEU A 764 -20.87 6.84 -10.24
C LEU A 764 -19.96 5.79 -10.90
N PRO A 765 -18.71 6.13 -11.24
CA PRO A 765 -17.83 5.24 -12.00
C PRO A 765 -17.29 4.07 -11.17
N TYR A 766 -17.43 4.11 -9.84
CA TYR A 766 -16.84 3.13 -8.93
C TYR A 766 -17.80 2.04 -8.44
N CYS A 767 -17.21 0.97 -7.89
CA CYS A 767 -17.89 -0.02 -7.05
C CYS A 767 -17.85 0.36 -5.57
N SER A 768 -18.98 0.29 -4.86
CA SER A 768 -19.05 0.52 -3.41
C SER A 768 -18.71 -0.68 -2.53
N ASN A 769 -18.34 -1.83 -3.10
CA ASN A 769 -17.92 -3.07 -2.42
C ASN A 769 -19.01 -3.78 -1.57
N ILE A 770 -19.75 -3.04 -0.75
CA ILE A 770 -20.65 -3.59 0.28
C ILE A 770 -22.02 -4.02 -0.24
N CYS A 771 -22.47 -3.48 -1.38
CA CYS A 771 -23.85 -3.63 -1.85
C CYS A 771 -24.22 -5.10 -2.08
N CYS A 772 -23.33 -5.89 -2.70
CA CYS A 772 -23.56 -7.31 -2.95
C CYS A 772 -23.72 -8.08 -1.63
N SER A 773 -22.81 -7.85 -0.68
CA SER A 773 -22.80 -8.52 0.62
C SER A 773 -24.04 -8.23 1.44
N ILE A 774 -24.46 -6.96 1.48
CA ILE A 774 -25.70 -6.53 2.16
C ILE A 774 -26.92 -7.19 1.50
N SER A 775 -26.98 -7.23 0.16
CA SER A 775 -28.08 -7.87 -0.55
C SER A 775 -28.18 -9.36 -0.23
N ILE A 776 -27.09 -10.12 -0.31
CA ILE A 776 -27.13 -11.56 0.00
C ILE A 776 -27.52 -11.79 1.47
N LYS A 777 -27.04 -10.94 2.39
CA LYS A 777 -27.46 -10.99 3.79
C LYS A 777 -28.96 -10.79 3.96
N ASN A 778 -29.51 -9.74 3.36
CA ASN A 778 -30.92 -9.43 3.50
C ASN A 778 -31.82 -10.44 2.79
N ILE A 779 -31.36 -11.04 1.69
CA ILE A 779 -32.05 -12.15 1.02
C ILE A 779 -32.18 -13.36 1.96
N ALA A 780 -31.10 -13.75 2.64
CA ALA A 780 -31.12 -14.83 3.61
C ALA A 780 -32.16 -14.57 4.72
N LEU A 781 -32.14 -13.37 5.31
CA LEU A 781 -33.10 -12.97 6.34
C LEU A 781 -34.55 -12.97 5.85
N LEU A 782 -34.79 -12.48 4.63
CA LEU A 782 -36.13 -12.47 4.05
C LEU A 782 -36.66 -13.90 3.84
N LYS A 783 -35.79 -14.84 3.47
CA LYS A 783 -36.14 -16.26 3.37
C LYS A 783 -36.38 -16.91 4.73
N GLU A 784 -35.65 -16.52 5.77
CA GLU A 784 -35.93 -16.98 7.14
C GLU A 784 -37.31 -16.48 7.61
N LEU A 785 -37.69 -15.24 7.26
CA LEU A 785 -38.98 -14.65 7.63
C LEU A 785 -40.16 -15.20 6.81
N LYS A 786 -39.96 -15.48 5.51
CA LYS A 786 -40.98 -15.99 4.59
C LYS A 786 -40.35 -16.98 3.59
N PRO A 787 -40.29 -18.29 3.91
CA PRO A 787 -39.59 -19.29 3.08
C PRO A 787 -40.09 -19.39 1.64
N GLU A 788 -41.39 -19.20 1.42
CA GLU A 788 -42.07 -19.24 0.12
C GLU A 788 -41.87 -17.98 -0.73
N LEU A 789 -41.27 -16.93 -0.17
CA LEU A 789 -41.06 -15.65 -0.86
C LEU A 789 -40.17 -15.82 -2.09
N GLU A 790 -40.67 -15.46 -3.27
CA GLU A 790 -39.84 -15.52 -4.47
C GLU A 790 -38.92 -14.29 -4.54
N ILE A 791 -37.62 -14.51 -4.71
CA ILE A 791 -36.63 -13.44 -4.76
C ILE A 791 -35.86 -13.55 -6.07
N ILE A 792 -35.83 -12.46 -6.83
CA ILE A 792 -35.07 -12.33 -8.08
C ILE A 792 -34.01 -11.24 -7.90
N VAL A 793 -32.77 -11.54 -8.24
CA VAL A 793 -31.63 -10.62 -8.14
C VAL A 793 -31.14 -10.27 -9.54
N LEU A 794 -31.23 -8.99 -9.90
CA LEU A 794 -30.64 -8.44 -11.12
C LEU A 794 -29.22 -7.96 -10.82
N TYR A 795 -28.23 -8.53 -11.48
CA TYR A 795 -26.82 -8.25 -11.22
C TYR A 795 -25.96 -8.17 -12.47
N ARG A 796 -24.73 -7.64 -12.33
CA ARG A 796 -23.67 -7.68 -13.35
C ARG A 796 -22.55 -8.63 -12.94
N ASP A 797 -21.87 -8.32 -11.84
CA ASP A 797 -20.85 -9.19 -11.24
C ASP A 797 -20.99 -9.18 -9.72
N MET A 798 -20.88 -10.36 -9.10
CA MET A 798 -20.99 -10.51 -7.65
C MET A 798 -19.65 -10.22 -6.95
N GLN A 799 -19.62 -9.17 -6.12
CA GLN A 799 -18.42 -8.73 -5.37
C GLN A 799 -18.24 -9.48 -4.03
N MET A 800 -18.34 -10.81 -4.04
CA MET A 800 -18.27 -11.65 -2.83
C MET A 800 -16.84 -12.18 -2.58
N ALA A 801 -15.84 -11.30 -2.67
CA ALA A 801 -14.42 -11.66 -2.52
C ALA A 801 -14.06 -12.06 -1.07
N LYS A 802 -12.98 -12.85 -0.91
CA LYS A 802 -12.47 -13.47 0.33
C LYS A 802 -13.17 -14.77 0.75
N LYS A 803 -12.51 -15.53 1.66
CA LYS A 803 -12.93 -16.86 2.14
C LYS A 803 -14.36 -16.90 2.66
N LYS A 804 -14.62 -16.18 3.76
CA LYS A 804 -15.93 -16.20 4.44
C LYS A 804 -17.06 -15.62 3.59
N MET A 805 -16.76 -14.67 2.71
CA MET A 805 -17.78 -14.09 1.83
C MET A 805 -18.15 -15.02 0.68
N GLU A 806 -17.19 -15.77 0.13
CA GLU A 806 -17.48 -16.81 -0.86
C GLU A 806 -18.35 -17.91 -0.25
N ASP A 807 -18.04 -18.33 0.98
CA ASP A 807 -18.84 -19.31 1.73
C ASP A 807 -20.25 -18.80 1.98
N TYR A 808 -20.36 -17.56 2.45
CA TYR A 808 -21.64 -16.91 2.68
C TYR A 808 -22.47 -16.80 1.40
N TYR A 809 -21.84 -16.44 0.28
CA TYR A 809 -22.50 -16.39 -1.02
C TYR A 809 -22.99 -17.75 -1.46
N ARG A 810 -22.13 -18.78 -1.42
CA ARG A 810 -22.48 -20.15 -1.81
C ARG A 810 -23.62 -20.72 -0.97
N ALA A 811 -23.63 -20.46 0.33
CA ALA A 811 -24.69 -20.93 1.23
C ALA A 811 -26.07 -20.35 0.87
N HIS A 812 -26.13 -19.08 0.44
CA HIS A 812 -27.38 -18.35 0.23
C HIS A 812 -27.69 -18.06 -1.25
N ARG A 813 -26.84 -18.48 -2.20
CA ARG A 813 -27.09 -18.32 -3.65
C ARG A 813 -28.34 -19.09 -4.12
N LYS A 814 -28.71 -20.16 -3.41
CA LYS A 814 -29.92 -20.96 -3.67
C LYS A 814 -31.22 -20.27 -3.24
N ASP A 815 -31.11 -19.21 -2.42
CA ASP A 815 -32.27 -18.53 -1.82
C ASP A 815 -32.95 -17.56 -2.79
N ALA A 816 -32.34 -17.29 -3.95
CA ALA A 816 -32.89 -16.42 -4.97
C ALA A 816 -32.52 -16.87 -6.39
N ILE A 817 -33.29 -16.41 -7.37
CA ILE A 817 -32.99 -16.52 -8.80
C ILE A 817 -32.10 -15.33 -9.17
N PHE A 818 -31.02 -15.55 -9.93
CA PHE A 818 -30.09 -14.49 -10.30
C PHE A 818 -30.09 -14.31 -11.82
N LEU A 819 -30.48 -13.14 -12.27
CA LEU A 819 -30.51 -12.76 -13.68
C LEU A 819 -29.42 -11.72 -13.95
N LYS A 820 -28.55 -12.02 -14.90
CA LYS A 820 -27.39 -11.20 -15.23
C LYS A 820 -27.75 -10.24 -16.36
N TYR A 821 -27.70 -8.93 -16.10
CA TYR A 821 -28.01 -7.90 -17.10
C TYR A 821 -26.74 -7.18 -17.56
N ASP A 822 -26.83 -6.43 -18.66
CA ASP A 822 -25.75 -5.59 -19.17
C ASP A 822 -26.07 -4.10 -19.03
N LEU A 823 -25.04 -3.24 -18.94
CA LEU A 823 -25.24 -1.79 -18.88
C LEU A 823 -25.85 -1.19 -20.14
N GLU A 824 -25.53 -1.74 -21.31
CA GLU A 824 -26.09 -1.29 -22.59
C GLU A 824 -27.56 -1.68 -22.74
N LYS A 825 -28.00 -2.71 -21.99
CA LYS A 825 -29.38 -3.20 -21.94
C LYS A 825 -29.90 -3.25 -20.50
N PRO A 826 -30.09 -2.09 -19.83
CA PRO A 826 -30.51 -2.05 -18.44
C PRO A 826 -31.96 -2.56 -18.29
N PRO A 827 -32.33 -3.09 -17.10
CA PRO A 827 -33.69 -3.53 -16.84
C PRO A 827 -34.68 -2.36 -16.96
N LYS A 828 -35.86 -2.62 -17.52
CA LYS A 828 -36.95 -1.64 -17.61
C LYS A 828 -38.01 -1.95 -16.57
N ILE A 829 -38.55 -0.91 -15.95
CA ILE A 829 -39.54 -1.04 -14.87
C ILE A 829 -40.78 -0.20 -15.20
N SER A 830 -41.92 -0.87 -15.23
CA SER A 830 -43.23 -0.29 -15.54
C SER A 830 -44.20 -0.54 -14.38
N LYS A 831 -44.94 0.49 -13.96
CA LYS A 831 -45.95 0.34 -12.90
C LYS A 831 -47.21 -0.29 -13.48
N LEU A 832 -47.73 -1.34 -12.86
CA LEU A 832 -48.97 -2.00 -13.27
C LEU A 832 -50.18 -1.30 -12.65
N LYS A 833 -51.28 -1.21 -13.41
CA LYS A 833 -52.56 -0.67 -12.92
C LYS A 833 -53.37 -1.78 -12.25
N LYS A 834 -53.04 -2.11 -11.00
CA LYS A 834 -53.77 -3.09 -10.16
C LYS A 834 -54.21 -2.47 -8.82
N LEU A 835 -55.14 -3.13 -8.12
CA LEU A 835 -55.60 -2.75 -6.76
C LEU A 835 -54.43 -2.72 -5.75
N GLN A 836 -53.50 -3.65 -5.89
CA GLN A 836 -52.24 -3.68 -5.15
C GLN A 836 -51.12 -3.14 -6.04
N GLU A 837 -50.29 -2.25 -5.49
CA GLU A 837 -49.18 -1.66 -6.23
C GLU A 837 -48.11 -2.73 -6.55
N SER A 838 -47.95 -3.04 -7.84
CA SER A 838 -46.94 -3.97 -8.37
C SER A 838 -46.26 -3.41 -9.63
N TYR A 839 -45.13 -4.01 -9.99
CA TYR A 839 -44.27 -3.55 -11.08
C TYR A 839 -43.98 -4.69 -12.06
N GLU A 840 -44.05 -4.40 -13.36
CA GLU A 840 -43.53 -5.28 -14.41
C GLU A 840 -42.06 -4.94 -14.66
N ILE A 841 -41.23 -5.97 -14.73
CA ILE A 841 -39.81 -5.89 -15.02
C ILE A 841 -39.54 -6.62 -16.33
N GLU A 842 -38.82 -5.94 -17.24
CA GLU A 842 -38.28 -6.51 -18.47
C GLU A 842 -36.75 -6.45 -18.38
N VAL A 843 -36.08 -7.60 -18.48
CA VAL A 843 -34.61 -7.70 -18.43
C VAL A 843 -34.11 -8.66 -19.51
N PHE A 844 -33.03 -8.31 -20.19
CA PHE A 844 -32.30 -9.22 -21.07
C PHE A 844 -31.25 -9.96 -20.25
N ASP A 845 -31.40 -11.27 -20.10
CA ASP A 845 -30.47 -12.09 -19.33
C ASP A 845 -29.30 -12.56 -20.21
N LEU A 846 -28.07 -12.27 -19.80
CA LEU A 846 -26.85 -12.60 -20.53
C LEU A 846 -26.49 -14.10 -20.51
N ASN A 847 -27.03 -14.87 -19.57
CA ASN A 847 -26.72 -16.31 -19.52
C ASN A 847 -27.70 -17.09 -20.41
N LEU A 848 -28.97 -16.68 -20.44
CA LEU A 848 -30.02 -17.29 -21.26
C LEU A 848 -30.12 -16.70 -22.66
N GLN A 849 -29.54 -15.51 -22.91
CA GLN A 849 -29.62 -14.76 -24.17
C GLN A 849 -31.06 -14.42 -24.59
N GLU A 850 -31.96 -14.23 -23.62
CA GLU A 850 -33.39 -13.99 -23.83
C GLU A 850 -33.92 -12.81 -23.00
N ILE A 851 -35.03 -12.22 -23.46
CA ILE A 851 -35.78 -11.21 -22.69
C ILE A 851 -36.76 -11.93 -21.76
N ILE A 852 -36.61 -11.67 -20.47
CA ILE A 852 -37.47 -12.21 -19.43
C ILE A 852 -38.39 -11.10 -18.91
N LYS A 853 -39.68 -11.39 -18.81
CA LYS A 853 -40.71 -10.49 -18.26
C LYS A 853 -41.36 -11.13 -17.05
N PHE A 854 -41.47 -10.38 -15.96
CA PHE A 854 -42.12 -10.84 -14.74
C PHE A 854 -42.65 -9.67 -13.90
N GLU A 855 -43.66 -9.95 -13.09
CA GLU A 855 -44.17 -8.98 -12.10
C GLU A 855 -43.38 -9.06 -10.80
N SER A 856 -43.36 -8.00 -9.99
CA SER A 856 -42.75 -7.94 -8.65
C SER A 856 -43.55 -7.01 -7.73
N ASP A 857 -43.72 -7.41 -6.46
CA ASP A 857 -44.52 -6.65 -5.47
C ASP A 857 -43.68 -5.60 -4.73
N LEU A 858 -42.38 -5.84 -4.60
CA LEU A 858 -41.43 -4.92 -3.97
C LEU A 858 -40.11 -4.91 -4.75
N LEU A 859 -39.56 -3.72 -4.95
CA LEU A 859 -38.23 -3.52 -5.52
C LEU A 859 -37.27 -3.03 -4.44
N ILE A 860 -36.09 -3.64 -4.37
CA ILE A 860 -35.03 -3.31 -3.42
C ILE A 860 -33.80 -2.86 -4.21
N LEU A 861 -33.49 -1.57 -4.10
CA LEU A 861 -32.40 -0.93 -4.83
C LEU A 861 -31.12 -0.95 -4.00
N SER A 862 -30.08 -1.57 -4.53
CA SER A 862 -28.75 -1.60 -3.89
C SER A 862 -27.88 -0.49 -4.45
N THR A 863 -27.93 0.66 -3.77
CA THR A 863 -27.20 1.88 -4.14
C THR A 863 -25.81 1.93 -3.52
N PRO A 864 -24.87 2.70 -4.13
CA PRO A 864 -23.54 2.91 -3.59
C PRO A 864 -23.54 3.82 -2.36
N LEU A 865 -22.43 3.82 -1.64
CA LEU A 865 -22.13 4.87 -0.67
C LEU A 865 -21.40 6.03 -1.37
N ILE A 866 -21.74 7.24 -0.96
CA ILE A 866 -21.12 8.50 -1.39
C ILE A 866 -20.46 9.21 -0.19
N PRO A 867 -19.56 10.18 -0.40
CA PRO A 867 -18.97 10.94 0.69
C PRO A 867 -20.01 11.54 1.62
N SER A 868 -19.65 11.68 2.91
CA SER A 868 -20.50 12.34 3.90
C SER A 868 -20.72 13.82 3.58
N ASP A 869 -21.77 14.43 4.11
CA ASP A 869 -22.00 15.86 3.95
C ASP A 869 -20.86 16.71 4.54
N ASN A 870 -20.62 17.89 3.96
CA ASN A 870 -19.63 18.89 4.38
C ASN A 870 -18.16 18.38 4.39
N VAL A 871 -17.85 17.33 3.62
CA VAL A 871 -16.48 16.83 3.46
C VAL A 871 -15.56 17.90 2.84
N GLU A 872 -16.05 18.69 1.89
CA GLU A 872 -15.28 19.78 1.27
C GLU A 872 -14.83 20.85 2.27
N ASP A 873 -15.73 21.28 3.16
CA ASP A 873 -15.41 22.30 4.16
C ASP A 873 -14.39 21.78 5.17
N LEU A 874 -14.56 20.52 5.60
CA LEU A 874 -13.59 19.87 6.49
C LEU A 874 -12.22 19.70 5.80
N ALA A 875 -12.21 19.31 4.52
CA ALA A 875 -10.98 19.16 3.74
C ALA A 875 -10.23 20.48 3.61
N LYS A 876 -10.94 21.61 3.40
CA LYS A 876 -10.36 22.96 3.40
C LYS A 876 -9.76 23.32 4.76
N MET A 877 -10.47 23.05 5.86
CA MET A 877 -9.95 23.31 7.21
C MET A 877 -8.68 22.50 7.52
N LEU A 878 -8.66 21.23 7.12
CA LEU A 878 -7.52 20.32 7.32
C LEU A 878 -6.38 20.55 6.30
N LYS A 879 -6.65 21.29 5.22
CA LYS A 879 -5.74 21.47 4.07
C LYS A 879 -5.31 20.12 3.46
N VAL A 880 -6.27 19.24 3.23
CA VAL A 880 -6.05 17.91 2.63
C VAL A 880 -6.85 17.76 1.33
N PRO A 881 -6.34 17.01 0.35
CA PRO A 881 -7.01 16.83 -0.93
C PRO A 881 -8.18 15.84 -0.84
N LEU A 882 -9.14 16.03 -1.75
CA LEU A 882 -10.16 15.06 -2.10
C LEU A 882 -9.82 14.44 -3.46
N ASP A 883 -10.27 13.20 -3.69
CA ASP A 883 -10.21 12.58 -5.01
C ASP A 883 -11.34 13.06 -5.93
N SER A 884 -11.32 12.59 -7.18
CA SER A 884 -12.34 12.94 -8.19
C SER A 884 -13.76 12.50 -7.84
N ASN A 885 -13.93 11.60 -6.88
CA ASN A 885 -15.21 11.12 -6.39
C ASN A 885 -15.66 11.82 -5.10
N GLY A 886 -14.87 12.80 -4.60
CA GLY A 886 -15.15 13.57 -3.40
C GLY A 886 -14.78 12.88 -2.09
N PHE A 887 -14.10 11.73 -2.11
CA PHE A 887 -13.58 11.10 -0.90
C PHE A 887 -12.21 11.69 -0.53
N PHE A 888 -11.78 11.52 0.71
CA PHE A 888 -10.45 11.94 1.13
C PHE A 888 -9.36 11.14 0.40
N LEU A 889 -8.36 11.86 -0.11
CA LEU A 889 -7.23 11.27 -0.83
C LEU A 889 -6.05 11.02 0.12
N GLU A 890 -5.67 9.74 0.23
CA GLU A 890 -4.51 9.28 0.98
C GLU A 890 -3.17 9.74 0.37
N ALA A 891 -2.10 9.70 1.16
CA ALA A 891 -0.75 10.09 0.75
C ALA A 891 -0.18 9.18 -0.36
N HIS A 892 -0.43 7.87 -0.26
CA HIS A 892 -0.05 6.89 -1.26
C HIS A 892 -0.93 5.66 -1.15
N VAL A 893 -1.59 5.28 -2.25
CA VAL A 893 -2.59 4.20 -2.31
C VAL A 893 -2.08 2.90 -1.68
N LYS A 894 -0.82 2.51 -1.93
CA LYS A 894 -0.19 1.27 -1.43
C LYS A 894 0.47 1.34 -0.07
N LEU A 895 1.46 2.21 0.09
CA LEU A 895 2.35 2.18 1.26
C LEU A 895 1.92 3.12 2.38
N ARG A 896 1.04 4.09 2.10
CA ARG A 896 0.52 5.04 3.09
C ARG A 896 -1.00 5.23 2.95
N PRO A 897 -1.79 4.13 3.02
CA PRO A 897 -3.24 4.20 2.81
C PRO A 897 -4.03 4.85 3.96
N LEU A 898 -3.34 5.18 5.06
CA LEU A 898 -3.93 5.75 6.29
C LEU A 898 -3.46 7.18 6.58
N ASP A 899 -2.45 7.66 5.85
CA ASP A 899 -1.86 8.97 6.06
C ASP A 899 -2.40 9.96 5.03
N PHE A 900 -2.51 11.25 5.38
CA PHE A 900 -2.50 12.31 4.38
C PHE A 900 -1.07 12.71 4.02
N ALA A 901 -0.91 13.43 2.90
CA ALA A 901 0.37 14.06 2.57
C ALA A 901 0.78 15.08 3.65
N THR A 902 -0.21 15.73 4.25
CA THR A 902 -0.05 16.55 5.47
C THR A 902 0.21 15.65 6.67
N GLU A 903 1.40 15.75 7.25
CA GLU A 903 1.78 14.94 8.41
C GLU A 903 0.92 15.25 9.65
N GLY A 904 0.75 14.26 10.52
CA GLY A 904 -0.03 14.40 11.77
C GLY A 904 -1.54 14.27 11.58
N ILE A 905 -2.01 14.15 10.35
CA ILE A 905 -3.42 13.93 10.00
C ILE A 905 -3.54 12.56 9.32
N PHE A 906 -4.49 11.75 9.80
CA PHE A 906 -4.73 10.38 9.36
C PHE A 906 -6.18 10.17 8.96
N LEU A 907 -6.44 9.06 8.30
CA LEU A 907 -7.71 8.75 7.68
C LEU A 907 -8.06 7.27 7.91
N CYS A 908 -9.33 6.97 8.20
CA CYS A 908 -9.80 5.59 8.30
C CYS A 908 -11.29 5.41 7.96
N GLY A 909 -11.66 4.17 7.65
CA GLY A 909 -13.06 3.80 7.44
C GLY A 909 -13.64 4.33 6.13
N CYS A 910 -14.95 4.53 6.08
CA CYS A 910 -15.63 4.97 4.87
C CYS A 910 -15.36 6.42 4.46
N ALA A 911 -14.66 7.21 5.30
CA ALA A 911 -14.20 8.54 4.92
C ALA A 911 -13.20 8.50 3.75
N GLN A 912 -12.42 7.42 3.65
CA GLN A 912 -11.45 7.20 2.57
C GLN A 912 -12.08 6.58 1.32
N TRP A 913 -13.00 5.64 1.51
CA TRP A 913 -13.66 4.88 0.44
C TRP A 913 -14.72 3.91 1.01
N PRO A 914 -15.80 3.57 0.29
CA PRO A 914 -16.74 2.54 0.73
C PRO A 914 -16.07 1.18 1.02
N LYS A 915 -16.27 0.63 2.22
CA LYS A 915 -15.65 -0.64 2.65
C LYS A 915 -16.45 -1.35 3.74
N SER A 916 -16.12 -2.61 3.99
CA SER A 916 -16.76 -3.43 5.03
C SER A 916 -16.44 -2.92 6.45
N ILE A 917 -17.24 -3.36 7.43
CA ILE A 917 -17.01 -3.06 8.85
C ILE A 917 -15.66 -3.61 9.32
N GLN A 918 -15.33 -4.84 8.93
CA GLN A 918 -14.04 -5.48 9.23
C GLN A 918 -12.85 -4.63 8.73
N ASN A 919 -12.87 -4.21 7.46
CA ASN A 919 -11.82 -3.36 6.90
C ASN A 919 -11.79 -1.97 7.58
N SER A 920 -12.95 -1.43 7.94
CA SER A 920 -13.08 -0.14 8.64
C SER A 920 -12.48 -0.16 10.06
N ILE A 921 -12.61 -1.28 10.78
CA ILE A 921 -12.00 -1.51 12.09
C ILE A 921 -10.48 -1.69 11.94
N SER A 922 -10.03 -2.50 10.98
CA SER A 922 -8.60 -2.69 10.71
C SER A 922 -7.89 -1.37 10.37
N GLN A 923 -8.48 -0.53 9.51
CA GLN A 923 -7.93 0.79 9.21
C GLN A 923 -7.95 1.73 10.42
N ALA A 924 -8.97 1.65 11.28
CA ALA A 924 -9.04 2.47 12.49
C ALA A 924 -7.93 2.15 13.50
N TYR A 925 -7.62 0.86 13.69
CA TYR A 925 -6.44 0.47 14.48
C TYR A 925 -5.15 0.96 13.85
N GLY A 926 -5.02 0.85 12.51
CA GLY A 926 -3.86 1.35 11.81
C GLY A 926 -3.68 2.86 11.99
N ALA A 927 -4.73 3.65 11.77
CA ALA A 927 -4.68 5.11 11.93
C ALA A 927 -4.37 5.51 13.38
N ALA A 928 -4.89 4.76 14.36
CA ALA A 928 -4.52 4.93 15.77
C ALA A 928 -3.03 4.68 16.01
N GLY A 929 -2.45 3.61 15.45
CA GLY A 929 -1.01 3.32 15.56
C GLY A 929 -0.15 4.41 14.93
N ARG A 930 -0.51 4.83 13.70
CA ARG A 930 0.16 5.90 12.97
C ARG A 930 0.07 7.25 13.69
N ALA A 931 -1.02 7.52 14.42
CA ALA A 931 -1.12 8.69 15.28
C ALA A 931 -0.26 8.57 16.54
N CYS A 932 -0.35 7.42 17.23
CA CYS A 932 0.36 7.18 18.48
C CYS A 932 1.88 7.17 18.37
N ARG A 933 2.47 6.95 17.17
CA ARG A 933 3.92 7.11 16.98
C ARG A 933 4.38 8.52 17.36
N PHE A 934 3.64 9.53 16.93
CA PHE A 934 3.96 10.93 17.21
C PHE A 934 3.68 11.25 18.68
N LEU A 935 2.52 10.83 19.19
CA LEU A 935 2.16 11.07 20.59
C LEU A 935 3.13 10.40 21.57
N GLY A 936 3.65 9.23 21.22
CA GLY A 936 4.61 8.47 22.02
C GLY A 936 5.99 9.11 22.05
N MET A 937 6.52 9.56 20.91
CA MET A 937 7.84 10.20 20.85
C MET A 937 7.88 11.52 21.62
N GLY A 938 6.76 12.25 21.68
CA GLY A 938 6.66 13.53 22.41
C GLY A 938 7.37 14.71 21.74
N GLU A 939 8.21 14.45 20.74
CA GLU A 939 8.84 15.46 19.88
C GLU A 939 8.97 15.00 18.43
N ILE A 940 9.03 15.96 17.49
CA ILE A 940 9.30 15.74 16.07
C ILE A 940 10.45 16.63 15.60
N THR A 941 11.16 16.18 14.57
CA THR A 941 12.18 16.98 13.89
C THR A 941 11.58 17.58 12.60
N THR A 942 11.70 18.90 12.41
CA THR A 942 11.22 19.58 11.19
C THR A 942 12.32 19.75 10.16
N SER A 943 11.95 19.64 8.89
CA SER A 943 12.84 19.88 7.76
C SER A 943 13.55 21.24 7.86
N GLY A 944 14.86 21.24 7.59
CA GLY A 944 15.68 22.45 7.42
C GLY A 944 15.38 23.26 6.15
N LEU A 945 14.46 22.80 5.29
CA LEU A 945 14.01 23.48 4.07
C LEU A 945 13.00 24.59 4.41
N ILE A 946 13.43 25.59 5.16
CA ILE A 946 12.58 26.70 5.61
C ILE A 946 12.98 28.03 4.95
N GLY A 947 12.03 28.95 4.90
CA GLY A 947 12.29 30.34 4.57
C GLY A 947 13.11 31.02 5.68
N LYS A 948 14.02 31.90 5.29
CA LYS A 948 14.81 32.78 6.17
C LYS A 948 14.65 34.22 5.71
N VAL A 949 14.38 35.11 6.67
CA VAL A 949 14.40 36.56 6.43
C VAL A 949 15.83 37.07 6.58
N ILE A 950 16.29 37.83 5.60
CA ILE A 950 17.52 38.64 5.63
C ILE A 950 17.11 39.98 6.24
N THR A 951 17.30 40.12 7.55
CA THR A 951 16.78 41.23 8.35
C THR A 951 17.22 42.60 7.82
N GLU A 952 18.45 42.68 7.29
CA GLU A 952 19.05 43.90 6.75
C GLU A 952 18.32 44.40 5.50
N LYS A 953 17.78 43.48 4.68
CA LYS A 953 17.02 43.81 3.47
C LYS A 953 15.53 44.02 3.73
N CYS A 954 15.01 43.50 4.84
CA CYS A 954 13.58 43.52 5.12
C CYS A 954 13.09 44.95 5.41
N ILE A 955 12.14 45.43 4.61
CA ILE A 955 11.51 46.76 4.77
C ILE A 955 10.20 46.72 5.57
N GLY A 956 9.84 45.58 6.17
CA GLY A 956 8.64 45.48 7.02
C GLY A 956 7.29 45.62 6.32
N CYS A 957 7.22 45.40 4.99
CA CYS A 957 6.02 45.70 4.21
C CYS A 957 4.81 44.78 4.42
N GLY A 958 4.95 43.67 5.17
CA GLY A 958 3.84 42.75 5.51
C GLY A 958 3.35 41.82 4.40
N LYS A 959 3.70 42.06 3.13
CA LYS A 959 3.22 41.22 1.99
C LYS A 959 3.50 39.72 2.15
N CYS A 960 4.61 39.37 2.81
CA CYS A 960 4.99 37.97 3.04
C CYS A 960 4.10 37.27 4.07
N GLU A 961 3.61 37.99 5.08
CA GLU A 961 2.63 37.52 6.06
C GLU A 961 1.29 37.24 5.37
N GLU A 962 0.81 38.19 4.55
CA GLU A 962 -0.46 38.08 3.82
C GLU A 962 -0.51 36.84 2.90
N ILE A 963 0.58 36.55 2.18
CA ILE A 963 0.60 35.48 1.18
C ILE A 963 0.94 34.10 1.77
N CYS A 964 1.36 34.02 3.04
CA CYS A 964 1.81 32.75 3.59
C CYS A 964 0.61 31.80 3.83
N PRO A 965 0.47 30.68 3.10
CA PRO A 965 -0.67 29.78 3.28
C PRO A 965 -0.63 29.01 4.61
N TYR A 966 0.49 29.11 5.34
CA TYR A 966 0.72 28.44 6.61
C TYR A 966 0.69 29.38 7.81
N ASN A 967 0.48 30.69 7.59
CA ASN A 967 0.60 31.73 8.62
C ASN A 967 1.93 31.62 9.39
N ALA A 968 3.00 31.26 8.68
CA ALA A 968 4.31 31.04 9.27
C ALA A 968 5.09 32.34 9.49
N ILE A 969 4.56 33.50 9.09
CA ILE A 969 5.29 34.76 9.08
C ILE A 969 4.54 35.77 9.91
N GLU A 970 5.26 36.44 10.80
CA GLU A 970 4.72 37.49 11.67
C GLU A 970 5.57 38.75 11.53
N LEU A 971 4.94 39.92 11.64
CA LEU A 971 5.65 41.19 11.80
C LEU A 971 5.95 41.45 13.28
N HIS A 972 7.20 41.77 13.58
CA HIS A 972 7.61 42.23 14.91
C HIS A 972 8.33 43.57 14.80
N ASN A 973 8.29 44.34 15.89
CA ASN A 973 9.04 45.58 15.97
C ASN A 973 10.48 45.27 16.39
N GLU A 974 11.44 45.89 15.70
CA GLU A 974 12.86 45.85 16.02
C GLU A 974 13.35 47.29 16.19
N THR A 975 14.08 47.56 17.28
CA THR A 975 14.64 48.89 17.55
C THR A 975 16.08 48.93 17.07
N LEU A 976 16.37 49.83 16.12
CA LEU A 976 17.73 50.13 15.70
C LEU A 976 18.24 51.35 16.46
N HIS A 977 19.43 51.25 17.05
CA HIS A 977 20.11 52.34 17.73
C HIS A 977 21.18 52.94 16.81
N PHE A 978 21.09 54.24 16.54
CA PHE A 978 22.09 55.02 15.80
C PHE A 978 22.50 56.21 16.66
N GLU A 979 23.68 56.14 17.27
CA GLU A 979 24.25 57.20 18.12
C GLU A 979 23.24 57.72 19.18
N ASP A 980 22.58 58.86 18.93
CA ASP A 980 21.61 59.50 19.83
C ASP A 980 20.13 59.25 19.47
N ILE A 981 19.83 58.43 18.46
CA ILE A 981 18.48 58.19 17.92
C ILE A 981 18.14 56.70 17.93
N SER A 982 16.96 56.35 18.46
CA SER A 982 16.40 54.99 18.37
C SER A 982 15.21 54.99 17.42
N ILE A 983 15.24 54.14 16.40
CA ILE A 983 14.17 54.02 15.40
C ILE A 983 13.56 52.63 15.51
N GLU A 984 12.25 52.57 15.75
CA GLU A 984 11.49 51.33 15.75
C GLU A 984 11.01 51.02 14.32
N ILE A 985 11.45 49.90 13.78
CA ILE A 985 11.07 49.43 12.44
C ILE A 985 10.42 48.05 12.51
N LYS A 986 9.44 47.81 11.64
CA LYS A 986 8.82 46.49 11.53
C LYS A 986 9.67 45.57 10.68
N LYS A 987 9.80 44.32 11.11
CA LYS A 987 10.53 43.27 10.39
C LYS A 987 9.72 41.98 10.39
N SER A 988 9.82 41.25 9.30
CA SER A 988 9.19 39.94 9.18
C SER A 988 10.06 38.89 9.89
N LYS A 989 9.41 37.95 10.58
CA LYS A 989 10.04 36.78 11.20
C LYS A 989 9.28 35.54 10.76
N ILE A 990 10.03 34.51 10.36
CA ILE A 990 9.46 33.23 9.94
C ILE A 990 9.54 32.27 11.12
N ASN A 991 8.41 31.70 11.49
CA ASN A 991 8.29 30.56 12.39
C ASN A 991 8.69 29.29 11.62
N SER A 992 9.86 28.75 11.95
CA SER A 992 10.44 27.53 11.38
C SER A 992 9.51 26.33 11.46
N ALA A 993 8.74 26.19 12.54
CA ALA A 993 7.81 25.08 12.75
C ALA A 993 6.64 25.07 11.74
N LEU A 994 6.16 26.25 11.40
CA LEU A 994 5.06 26.46 10.45
C LEU A 994 5.53 26.50 9.00
N CYS A 995 6.78 26.92 8.76
CA CYS A 995 7.30 27.09 7.43
C CYS A 995 7.49 25.74 6.72
N LYS A 996 6.81 25.54 5.60
CA LYS A 996 6.99 24.35 4.74
C LYS A 996 7.89 24.59 3.53
N GLY A 997 8.65 25.69 3.53
CA GLY A 997 9.60 25.99 2.46
C GLY A 997 8.98 26.21 1.07
N CYS A 998 7.68 26.52 0.96
CA CYS A 998 6.98 26.59 -0.33
C CYS A 998 7.47 27.73 -1.26
N GLY A 999 8.25 28.67 -0.74
CA GLY A 999 8.84 29.78 -1.52
C GLY A 999 7.91 30.91 -1.94
N THR A 1000 6.61 30.82 -1.67
CA THR A 1000 5.64 31.87 -2.02
C THR A 1000 6.04 33.23 -1.48
N CYS A 1001 6.41 33.32 -0.20
CA CYS A 1001 6.86 34.56 0.43
C CYS A 1001 8.17 35.11 -0.15
N ALA A 1002 9.09 34.24 -0.60
CA ALA A 1002 10.33 34.64 -1.25
C ALA A 1002 10.06 35.23 -2.63
N ALA A 1003 9.20 34.59 -3.43
CA ALA A 1003 8.76 35.07 -4.73
C ALA A 1003 8.00 36.41 -4.67
N THR A 1004 7.26 36.66 -3.59
CA THR A 1004 6.50 37.90 -3.40
C THR A 1004 7.34 39.06 -2.83
N CYS A 1005 8.51 38.79 -2.24
CA CYS A 1005 9.28 39.82 -1.55
C CYS A 1005 9.84 40.85 -2.54
N PRO A 1006 9.42 42.13 -2.47
CA PRO A 1006 9.80 43.13 -3.48
C PRO A 1006 11.28 43.52 -3.45
N VAL A 1007 11.96 43.22 -2.34
CA VAL A 1007 13.37 43.58 -2.08
C VAL A 1007 14.26 42.35 -1.93
N GLY A 1008 13.73 41.14 -2.21
CA GLY A 1008 14.49 39.90 -2.08
C GLY A 1008 15.03 39.64 -0.66
N ALA A 1009 14.30 40.10 0.38
CA ALA A 1009 14.66 39.93 1.78
C ALA A 1009 14.30 38.55 2.34
N ILE A 1010 13.67 37.68 1.56
CA ILE A 1010 13.33 36.31 1.99
C ILE A 1010 13.98 35.34 1.02
N SER A 1011 14.71 34.38 1.57
CA SER A 1011 15.32 33.28 0.82
C SER A 1011 14.80 31.95 1.36
N VAL A 1012 14.60 30.95 0.49
CA VAL A 1012 14.28 29.58 0.91
C VAL A 1012 15.56 28.77 0.92
N LYS A 1013 15.92 28.21 2.07
CA LYS A 1013 17.06 27.32 2.18
C LYS A 1013 16.92 26.15 1.20
N HIS A 1014 18.00 25.82 0.48
CA HIS A 1014 18.10 24.72 -0.50
C HIS A 1014 17.34 24.94 -1.84
N TYR A 1015 16.60 26.05 -1.98
CA TYR A 1015 16.01 26.52 -3.25
C TYR A 1015 16.04 28.04 -3.35
N ASP A 1016 17.19 28.65 -3.05
CA ASP A 1016 17.34 30.10 -3.15
C ASP A 1016 17.39 30.57 -4.61
N PHE A 1017 17.20 31.87 -4.85
CA PHE A 1017 17.16 32.41 -6.20
C PHE A 1017 18.47 32.18 -6.97
N ASN A 1018 19.63 32.21 -6.31
CA ASN A 1018 20.90 31.97 -7.00
C ASN A 1018 21.00 30.51 -7.45
N GLN A 1019 20.60 29.57 -6.58
CA GLN A 1019 20.50 28.15 -6.91
C GLN A 1019 19.57 27.91 -8.11
N ILE A 1020 18.41 28.57 -8.15
CA ILE A 1020 17.46 28.44 -9.26
C ILE A 1020 17.98 29.10 -10.54
N TYR A 1021 18.57 30.29 -10.45
CA TYR A 1021 19.13 30.98 -11.62
C TYR A 1021 20.28 30.19 -12.25
N GLU A 1022 21.19 29.62 -11.47
CA GLU A 1022 22.25 28.75 -12.00
C GLU A 1022 21.69 27.53 -12.77
N MET A 1023 20.57 26.94 -12.32
CA MET A 1023 19.90 25.89 -13.07
C MET A 1023 19.37 26.40 -14.42
N ILE A 1024 18.73 27.56 -14.42
CA ILE A 1024 18.15 28.17 -15.62
C ILE A 1024 19.25 28.57 -16.60
N ASP A 1025 20.29 29.25 -16.13
CA ASP A 1025 21.42 29.71 -16.93
C ASP A 1025 22.18 28.52 -17.54
N SER A 1026 22.41 27.46 -16.75
CA SER A 1026 23.04 26.24 -17.25
C SER A 1026 22.20 25.53 -18.32
N TYR A 1027 20.86 25.64 -18.29
CA TYR A 1027 20.00 25.12 -19.34
C TYR A 1027 20.00 25.99 -20.61
N LEU A 1028 19.97 27.33 -20.45
CA LEU A 1028 19.80 28.26 -21.56
C LEU A 1028 21.11 28.64 -22.27
N ILE A 1029 22.19 28.75 -21.51
CA ILE A 1029 23.46 29.35 -21.97
C ILE A 1029 24.47 28.25 -22.33
N GLU A 1030 24.57 27.22 -21.49
CA GLU A 1030 25.43 26.07 -21.76
C GLU A 1030 24.60 25.10 -22.61
N LYS A 1031 24.97 24.80 -23.86
CA LYS A 1031 24.31 23.73 -24.65
C LYS A 1031 25.16 22.46 -24.63
N PRO A 1032 24.59 21.28 -24.36
CA PRO A 1032 25.37 20.06 -24.33
C PRO A 1032 25.77 19.71 -25.77
N CYS A 1033 27.07 19.62 -26.04
CA CYS A 1033 27.58 19.12 -27.30
C CYS A 1033 27.73 17.60 -27.16
N LEU A 1034 26.69 16.86 -27.55
CA LEU A 1034 26.64 15.40 -27.50
C LEU A 1034 27.06 14.76 -28.84
N GLU A 1035 27.87 15.43 -29.66
CA GLU A 1035 28.39 14.86 -30.92
C GLU A 1035 29.38 13.71 -30.68
#